data_AF-A0A2P6U0I0-F1
#
_entry.id   AF-A0A2P6U0I0-F1
#
_cell.length_a   1.000
_cell.length_b   1.000
_cell.length_c   1.000
_cell.angle_alpha   90.00
_cell.angle_beta   90.00
_cell.angle_gamma   90.00
#
_symmetry.space_group_name_H-M   'P 1'
#
loop_
_entity.id
_entity.type
_entity.pdbx_description
1 polymer ?
#
loop_
_entity_poly.entity_id
_entity_poly.type
_entity_poly.pdbx_seq_one_letter_code
_entity_poly.pdbx_strand_id
1 'polypeptide(L)'
;MVSATRLRSAAWGLFGPVSVKTKRGTRITFVAGFITLPLTAISLWSLFHGSDQQQQQKRLQASRSSKELDLSDNSVARRVAQRVLASPSASAAARAAWSAGQPTPETHPDLLQPGELLPGLAAAEFAARRAALAALLPPGAVALLPAAPITYMAGVIPYPFRQSADFLYLTGITQPYALAVVDCDARYRLFVPDPDAWRETWDGARISADTAVEVFGADEALPLSQMPAELGPQLAEATSILIDTEAPDQRGCAVRSLPAFQEAAKQHRVMPLRPLTHQLRWRKSPAELALMRRSAQLAAAAMTQCMQQSRPGVHEHQLAATFEYQCKAGGAQRLAYPSVVAGGPDACTIHYSRNDKAIAGDQMVLLDGGCELHGYCSDVTRTWPVGGKYSGAQRAVYEAVLEVHQACLDICQPGATLRQLHHVSVRLLAEALAQLGVVRGRSASDIMQGTVRRFYPHSVGHWLGLDTHDSSTMNHDRPLEPGVVLTIEPGLYIPDDEAFGPFAGIGVRIEDDVAITLTGRDVLSADVPVAPDEVEALMDAALGVQRKQQEEAEGASGSDSRADTATSWQSTRRARMAPRAKPTFQSHLAAMEEAAAGIWPALQDCPPAELLCAVASRGHKSLTRLLLHSGVPVDGAGEDGRTALIRAAGSGRTGIVQQLLQAGAAVDLAWQAPAGSGATAPEHGSTTALLSAAAGGHAPCVRLLCRCGTAVNRQDATSGASALHLAAAAGHDAVVRLLVSELRAAPDLQDKATMTPLMAAAEAGHSLVVQALLDGGAALNLQDSEGATALLLAARAARAVVVRLLLAAGAAVDLQTQAGNSALMEVAGQPDCSVTILRMLLASGASVDIRNREGKAALDFAAARGKNACYWVLRFPSTWANNLPDEQRRQLQELVRARQQVLGTAGGSLHPAFNDVELAAPKTPAGFGAGVVSSSSSAGSAAATATGSECAKTTTT
;
A
#
# COMPACT_ATOMS: atom_id res chain seq x y z
N MET A 1 -49.98 13.30 -17.41
CA MET A 1 -51.41 13.02 -17.68
C MET A 1 -51.48 11.93 -18.74
N VAL A 2 -52.08 10.77 -18.39
CA VAL A 2 -52.61 9.69 -19.28
C VAL A 2 -51.58 8.98 -20.18
N SER A 3 -51.48 7.66 -20.32
CA SER A 3 -51.99 6.46 -19.67
C SER A 3 -51.23 5.28 -20.29
N ALA A 4 -51.04 4.22 -19.53
CA ALA A 4 -50.53 2.94 -20.02
C ALA A 4 -51.48 2.29 -21.04
N THR A 5 -50.95 1.52 -22.00
CA THR A 5 -51.62 0.26 -22.37
C THR A 5 -50.65 -0.77 -22.96
N ARG A 6 -50.77 -1.98 -22.42
CA ARG A 6 -50.07 -3.22 -22.75
C ARG A 6 -50.59 -3.82 -24.07
N LEU A 7 -49.74 -4.64 -24.71
CA LEU A 7 -50.06 -5.91 -25.40
C LEU A 7 -48.70 -6.63 -25.62
N ARG A 8 -48.23 -7.50 -24.72
CA ARG A 8 -48.46 -8.96 -24.63
C ARG A 8 -48.34 -9.76 -25.95
N SER A 9 -47.25 -10.53 -25.98
CA SER A 9 -47.16 -12.00 -26.13
C SER A 9 -47.08 -12.66 -27.51
N ALA A 10 -46.22 -13.70 -27.50
CA ALA A 10 -46.08 -14.86 -28.37
C ALA A 10 -45.24 -14.64 -29.64
N ALA A 11 -43.99 -15.13 -29.71
CA ALA A 11 -43.49 -16.51 -29.69
C ALA A 11 -43.45 -17.15 -31.10
N TRP A 12 -42.22 -17.50 -31.48
CA TRP A 12 -41.79 -18.62 -32.33
C TRP A 12 -42.12 -18.55 -33.82
N GLY A 13 -41.07 -18.68 -34.65
CA GLY A 13 -41.22 -19.04 -36.05
C GLY A 13 -40.03 -18.67 -36.92
N LEU A 14 -39.07 -19.58 -37.01
CA LEU A 14 -38.08 -19.70 -38.09
C LEU A 14 -38.68 -19.37 -39.47
N PHE A 15 -37.94 -18.63 -40.31
CA PHE A 15 -37.65 -18.92 -41.73
C PHE A 15 -37.17 -17.65 -42.46
N GLY A 16 -35.97 -17.74 -43.03
CA GLY A 16 -35.71 -17.42 -44.44
C GLY A 16 -35.71 -15.95 -44.90
N PRO A 17 -34.86 -15.60 -45.88
CA PRO A 17 -34.52 -14.20 -46.17
C PRO A 17 -35.63 -13.47 -46.94
N VAL A 18 -36.02 -12.31 -46.45
CA VAL A 18 -36.88 -11.34 -47.15
C VAL A 18 -35.99 -10.41 -47.99
N SER A 19 -36.21 -10.44 -49.31
CA SER A 19 -35.55 -9.58 -50.30
C SER A 19 -36.30 -8.27 -50.46
N VAL A 20 -35.62 -7.12 -50.28
CA VAL A 20 -36.19 -5.78 -50.54
C VAL A 20 -35.52 -5.16 -51.78
N LYS A 21 -36.35 -4.74 -52.73
CA LYS A 21 -35.97 -3.97 -53.93
C LYS A 21 -35.62 -2.53 -53.55
N THR A 22 -34.47 -2.02 -53.99
CA THR A 22 -34.19 -0.58 -54.05
C THR A 22 -34.62 0.01 -55.39
N LYS A 23 -34.89 1.33 -55.43
CA LYS A 23 -35.43 2.11 -56.56
C LYS A 23 -34.58 2.14 -57.85
N ARG A 24 -33.56 1.29 -58.00
CA ARG A 24 -32.74 1.17 -59.22
C ARG A 24 -32.34 -0.27 -59.58
N GLY A 25 -33.27 -1.22 -59.42
CA GLY A 25 -33.35 -2.39 -60.31
C GLY A 25 -32.14 -3.34 -60.42
N THR A 26 -31.44 -3.67 -59.33
CA THR A 26 -30.48 -4.80 -59.35
C THR A 26 -30.60 -5.63 -58.05
N ARG A 27 -30.72 -6.96 -58.20
CA ARG A 27 -30.83 -7.98 -57.12
C ARG A 27 -29.44 -8.55 -56.85
N ILE A 28 -28.95 -8.53 -55.61
CA ILE A 28 -27.77 -9.30 -55.19
C ILE A 28 -28.02 -9.88 -53.79
N THR A 29 -27.82 -11.19 -53.67
CA THR A 29 -27.78 -12.04 -52.47
C THR A 29 -26.32 -12.46 -52.28
N PHE A 30 -25.78 -12.74 -51.08
CA PHE A 30 -24.79 -13.83 -50.88
C PHE A 30 -24.40 -14.09 -49.41
N VAL A 31 -23.87 -15.30 -49.24
CA VAL A 31 -23.62 -16.14 -48.06
C VAL A 31 -22.15 -16.05 -47.62
N ALA A 32 -21.85 -16.46 -46.38
CA ALA A 32 -20.50 -16.57 -45.80
C ALA A 32 -19.58 -17.58 -46.50
N GLY A 33 -18.26 -17.30 -46.54
CA GLY A 33 -17.22 -18.27 -46.90
C GLY A 33 -15.82 -17.69 -47.20
N PHE A 34 -14.88 -17.97 -46.29
CA PHE A 34 -13.40 -18.09 -46.36
C PHE A 34 -12.52 -17.38 -47.44
N ILE A 35 -11.56 -16.60 -46.92
CA ILE A 35 -10.11 -16.44 -47.25
C ILE A 35 -9.65 -16.47 -48.72
N THR A 36 -9.08 -15.35 -49.20
CA THR A 36 -7.67 -15.21 -49.69
C THR A 36 -7.39 -13.76 -50.13
N LEU A 37 -6.26 -13.19 -49.67
CA LEU A 37 -5.60 -11.98 -50.20
C LEU A 37 -5.04 -12.26 -51.64
N PRO A 38 -4.59 -11.29 -52.49
CA PRO A 38 -4.06 -9.95 -52.15
C PRO A 38 -4.32 -8.77 -53.14
N LEU A 39 -3.92 -7.58 -52.68
CA LEU A 39 -3.24 -6.47 -53.40
C LEU A 39 -3.93 -5.60 -54.48
N THR A 40 -3.68 -4.29 -54.27
CA THR A 40 -3.71 -3.12 -55.18
C THR A 40 -5.03 -2.34 -55.34
N ALA A 41 -5.03 -1.17 -54.70
CA ALA A 41 -5.93 -0.04 -54.93
C ALA A 41 -5.20 1.01 -55.77
N ILE A 42 -5.87 1.58 -56.79
CA ILE A 42 -5.63 2.92 -57.35
C ILE A 42 -6.97 3.42 -57.94
N SER A 43 -7.49 4.47 -57.28
CA SER A 43 -8.13 5.68 -57.84
C SER A 43 -9.51 5.69 -58.50
N LEU A 44 -10.18 6.82 -58.23
CA LEU A 44 -11.32 7.47 -58.90
C LEU A 44 -12.71 6.91 -58.51
N TRP A 45 -13.51 7.69 -57.80
CA TRP A 45 -14.23 8.83 -58.39
C TRP A 45 -15.22 9.42 -57.37
N SER A 46 -14.99 10.68 -57.04
CA SER A 46 -16.00 11.57 -56.47
C SER A 46 -17.06 11.82 -57.53
N LEU A 47 -18.33 11.54 -57.25
CA LEU A 47 -19.45 12.32 -57.80
C LEU A 47 -20.77 12.01 -57.07
N PHE A 48 -21.47 13.09 -56.75
CA PHE A 48 -22.77 13.21 -56.09
C PHE A 48 -22.79 13.04 -54.57
N HIS A 49 -22.71 14.18 -53.84
CA HIS A 49 -23.87 14.84 -53.23
C HIS A 49 -23.36 16.04 -52.41
N GLY A 50 -23.31 17.22 -53.05
CA GLY A 50 -23.06 18.49 -52.40
C GLY A 50 -24.32 19.34 -52.44
N SER A 51 -24.97 19.53 -51.29
CA SER A 51 -25.88 20.65 -51.02
C SER A 51 -26.32 20.72 -49.55
N ASP A 52 -25.41 20.43 -48.59
CA ASP A 52 -25.68 20.68 -47.16
C ASP A 52 -24.44 21.23 -46.41
N GLN A 53 -23.24 21.12 -46.98
CA GLN A 53 -22.02 21.68 -46.37
C GLN A 53 -21.85 23.20 -46.51
N GLN A 54 -22.46 23.85 -47.51
CA GLN A 54 -22.26 25.29 -47.71
C GLN A 54 -22.98 26.17 -46.67
N GLN A 55 -24.07 25.67 -46.08
CA GLN A 55 -24.81 26.41 -45.05
C GLN A 55 -24.21 26.21 -43.65
N GLN A 56 -23.52 25.09 -43.43
CA GLN A 56 -22.76 24.81 -42.22
C GLN A 56 -21.39 25.51 -42.22
N GLN A 57 -20.73 25.63 -43.39
CA GLN A 57 -19.50 26.43 -43.55
C GLN A 57 -19.69 27.93 -43.33
N LYS A 58 -20.83 28.51 -43.75
CA LYS A 58 -21.12 29.94 -43.49
C LYS A 58 -21.38 30.26 -42.01
N ARG A 59 -21.86 29.30 -41.22
CA ARG A 59 -22.01 29.46 -39.76
C ARG A 59 -20.69 29.25 -39.00
N LEU A 60 -19.77 28.45 -39.55
CA LEU A 60 -18.42 28.25 -39.00
C LEU A 60 -17.43 29.37 -39.36
N GLN A 61 -17.68 30.12 -40.44
CA GLN A 61 -16.84 31.28 -40.83
C GLN A 61 -17.17 32.57 -40.06
N ALA A 62 -18.32 32.66 -39.38
CA ALA A 62 -18.71 33.84 -38.60
C ALA A 62 -18.20 33.84 -37.14
N SER A 63 -17.56 32.77 -36.66
CA SER A 63 -16.97 32.71 -35.31
C SER A 63 -15.42 32.65 -35.29
N ARG A 64 -14.76 32.91 -36.43
CA ARG A 64 -13.30 33.01 -36.51
C ARG A 64 -12.87 34.47 -36.63
N SER A 65 -12.87 35.18 -35.51
CA SER A 65 -11.99 36.32 -35.30
C SER A 65 -11.14 36.07 -34.05
N SER A 66 -10.09 35.26 -34.20
CA SER A 66 -8.92 35.21 -33.32
C SER A 66 -7.86 34.36 -33.99
N LYS A 67 -6.79 35.04 -34.43
CA LYS A 67 -5.51 34.59 -35.01
C LYS A 67 -5.29 33.06 -35.07
N GLU A 68 -5.42 32.49 -36.27
CA GLU A 68 -4.81 31.20 -36.62
C GLU A 68 -3.27 31.37 -36.64
N LEU A 69 -2.58 30.57 -35.83
CA LEU A 69 -1.15 30.29 -35.95
C LEU A 69 -0.96 29.39 -37.16
N ASP A 70 -0.19 29.89 -38.12
CA ASP A 70 0.23 29.21 -39.34
C ASP A 70 1.10 27.97 -39.00
N LEU A 71 0.53 26.77 -39.18
CA LEU A 71 1.18 25.47 -38.95
C LEU A 71 2.05 25.01 -40.15
N SER A 72 2.43 25.90 -41.05
CA SER A 72 3.34 25.57 -42.16
C SER A 72 4.84 25.79 -41.82
N ASP A 73 5.17 26.39 -40.68
CA ASP A 73 6.58 26.60 -40.30
C ASP A 73 7.14 25.43 -39.48
N ASN A 74 7.40 24.34 -40.19
CA ASN A 74 7.97 23.09 -39.67
C ASN A 74 9.48 23.21 -39.39
N SER A 75 9.90 24.31 -38.77
CA SER A 75 11.30 24.61 -38.46
C SER A 75 11.82 23.87 -37.22
N VAL A 76 10.93 23.37 -36.36
CA VAL A 76 11.29 22.58 -35.16
C VAL A 76 11.48 21.10 -35.52
N ALA A 77 10.56 20.48 -36.27
CA ALA A 77 10.74 19.10 -36.71
C ALA A 77 11.95 18.93 -37.65
N ARG A 78 12.24 19.93 -38.49
CA ARG A 78 13.49 19.98 -39.27
C ARG A 78 14.73 20.17 -38.42
N ARG A 79 14.68 20.99 -37.35
CA ARG A 79 15.80 21.17 -36.41
C ARG A 79 16.08 19.90 -35.59
N VAL A 80 15.04 19.16 -35.21
CA VAL A 80 15.16 17.85 -34.54
C VAL A 80 15.73 16.81 -35.50
N ALA A 81 15.21 16.70 -36.73
CA ALA A 81 15.73 15.78 -37.75
C ALA A 81 17.17 16.11 -38.19
N GLN A 82 17.53 17.41 -38.28
CA GLN A 82 18.89 17.82 -38.66
C GLN A 82 19.90 17.69 -37.52
N ARG A 83 19.50 17.77 -36.25
CA ARG A 83 20.39 17.50 -35.10
C ARG A 83 20.64 16.01 -34.88
N VAL A 84 19.66 15.15 -35.14
CA VAL A 84 19.83 13.68 -35.09
C VAL A 84 20.74 13.18 -36.21
N LEU A 85 20.78 13.86 -37.36
CA LEU A 85 21.60 13.48 -38.51
C LEU A 85 22.98 14.18 -38.57
N ALA A 86 23.30 15.08 -37.64
CA ALA A 86 24.57 15.80 -37.61
C ALA A 86 25.22 15.74 -36.22
N SER A 87 25.81 14.58 -35.89
CA SER A 87 26.88 14.50 -34.89
C SER A 87 28.01 13.59 -35.41
N PRO A 88 29.29 14.00 -35.31
CA PRO A 88 30.40 13.25 -35.88
C PRO A 88 30.68 11.98 -35.10
N SER A 89 31.36 11.04 -35.76
CA SER A 89 31.66 9.69 -35.30
C SER A 89 32.17 9.60 -33.85
N ALA A 90 31.26 9.36 -32.90
CA ALA A 90 31.60 8.79 -31.62
C ALA A 90 31.81 7.27 -31.79
N SER A 91 32.94 6.76 -31.32
CA SER A 91 33.29 5.34 -31.44
C SER A 91 32.28 4.46 -30.69
N ALA A 92 32.17 3.18 -31.08
CA ALA A 92 31.30 2.21 -30.42
C ALA A 92 31.54 2.10 -28.90
N ALA A 93 32.75 2.44 -28.42
CA ALA A 93 33.08 2.47 -26.99
C ALA A 93 32.48 3.67 -26.25
N ALA A 94 32.25 4.81 -26.91
CA ALA A 94 31.58 5.97 -26.31
C ALA A 94 30.06 5.76 -26.19
N ARG A 95 29.46 4.99 -27.11
CA ARG A 95 28.05 4.57 -26.99
C ARG A 95 27.83 3.53 -25.90
N ALA A 96 28.86 2.77 -25.53
CA ALA A 96 28.78 1.76 -24.47
C ALA A 96 28.73 2.35 -23.04
N ALA A 97 28.97 3.65 -22.86
CA ALA A 97 28.96 4.34 -21.56
C ALA A 97 27.69 5.19 -21.33
N TRP A 98 26.80 5.30 -22.31
CA TRP A 98 25.59 6.11 -22.23
C TRP A 98 24.43 5.26 -21.71
N SER A 99 23.90 5.59 -20.53
CA SER A 99 22.75 4.91 -19.94
C SER A 99 21.68 5.93 -19.58
N ALA A 100 20.46 5.72 -20.05
CA ALA A 100 19.29 6.51 -19.65
C ALA A 100 18.77 6.13 -18.25
N GLY A 101 19.39 5.15 -17.58
CA GLY A 101 18.93 4.56 -16.31
C GLY A 101 17.72 3.63 -16.46
N GLN A 102 17.22 3.43 -17.68
CA GLN A 102 16.18 2.46 -18.04
C GLN A 102 16.39 1.98 -19.48
N PRO A 103 15.71 0.89 -19.92
CA PRO A 103 15.79 0.42 -21.30
C PRO A 103 15.44 1.51 -22.33
N THR A 104 16.20 1.55 -23.41
CA THR A 104 15.99 2.39 -24.61
C THR A 104 16.05 1.51 -25.87
N PRO A 105 15.58 1.98 -27.03
CA PRO A 105 15.68 1.21 -28.28
C PRO A 105 17.13 0.81 -28.65
N GLU A 106 18.12 1.63 -28.29
CA GLU A 106 19.54 1.37 -28.58
C GLU A 106 20.12 0.30 -27.67
N THR A 107 19.64 0.22 -26.42
CA THR A 107 20.14 -0.74 -25.42
C THR A 107 19.34 -2.04 -25.42
N HIS A 108 18.06 -1.99 -25.80
CA HIS A 108 17.12 -3.12 -25.78
C HIS A 108 16.23 -3.13 -27.04
N PRO A 109 16.81 -3.32 -28.25
CA PRO A 109 16.07 -3.30 -29.52
C PRO A 109 15.03 -4.42 -29.64
N ASP A 110 15.18 -5.51 -28.88
CA ASP A 110 14.20 -6.61 -28.83
C ASP A 110 12.95 -6.24 -27.99
N LEU A 111 13.05 -5.21 -27.15
CA LEU A 111 11.98 -4.77 -26.25
C LEU A 111 11.31 -3.47 -26.71
N LEU A 112 12.07 -2.54 -27.27
CA LEU A 112 11.61 -1.20 -27.68
C LEU A 112 11.92 -0.94 -29.14
N GLN A 113 10.94 -0.43 -29.87
CA GLN A 113 11.12 0.04 -31.24
C GLN A 113 11.75 1.45 -31.27
N PRO A 114 12.45 1.83 -32.35
CA PRO A 114 12.99 3.19 -32.48
C PRO A 114 11.93 4.27 -32.28
N GLY A 115 12.20 5.20 -31.37
CA GLY A 115 11.27 6.29 -31.00
C GLY A 115 10.31 5.97 -29.85
N GLU A 116 10.37 4.76 -29.27
CA GLU A 116 9.61 4.40 -28.06
C GLU A 116 10.36 4.77 -26.77
N LEU A 117 9.60 5.19 -25.74
CA LEU A 117 10.11 5.40 -24.38
C LEU A 117 9.73 4.25 -23.45
N LEU A 118 8.58 3.62 -23.72
CA LEU A 118 8.14 2.38 -23.10
C LEU A 118 7.69 1.44 -24.22
N PRO A 119 7.76 0.11 -24.05
CA PRO A 119 7.34 -0.83 -25.09
C PRO A 119 5.93 -0.54 -25.57
N GLY A 120 5.78 -0.30 -26.88
CA GLY A 120 4.50 0.05 -27.51
C GLY A 120 4.09 1.52 -27.38
N LEU A 121 4.83 2.38 -26.67
CA LEU A 121 4.49 3.79 -26.45
C LEU A 121 5.60 4.73 -26.96
N ALA A 122 5.27 5.48 -28.02
CA ALA A 122 6.18 6.41 -28.67
C ALA A 122 6.41 7.69 -27.83
N ALA A 123 7.63 8.25 -27.92
CA ALA A 123 7.97 9.55 -27.32
C ALA A 123 7.00 10.67 -27.72
N ALA A 124 6.55 10.66 -28.98
CA ALA A 124 5.57 11.61 -29.50
C ALA A 124 4.22 11.54 -28.77
N GLU A 125 3.81 10.37 -28.27
CA GLU A 125 2.58 10.22 -27.51
C GLU A 125 2.69 10.90 -26.14
N PHE A 126 3.82 10.75 -25.45
CA PHE A 126 4.08 11.46 -24.19
C PHE A 126 4.10 12.98 -24.39
N ALA A 127 4.71 13.47 -25.47
CA ALA A 127 4.67 14.89 -25.83
C ALA A 127 3.23 15.39 -26.08
N ALA A 128 2.42 14.61 -26.80
CA ALA A 128 1.01 14.93 -27.03
C ALA A 128 0.19 14.96 -25.73
N ARG A 129 0.44 14.05 -24.78
CA ARG A 129 -0.20 14.04 -23.46
C ARG A 129 0.16 15.30 -22.65
N ARG A 130 1.43 15.73 -22.68
CA ARG A 130 1.87 16.98 -22.02
C ARG A 130 1.23 18.21 -22.65
N ALA A 131 1.14 18.27 -23.98
CA ALA A 131 0.43 19.36 -24.67
C ALA A 131 -1.07 19.38 -24.33
N ALA A 132 -1.71 18.21 -24.22
CA ALA A 132 -3.10 18.11 -23.79
C ALA A 132 -3.30 18.54 -22.33
N LEU A 133 -2.36 18.23 -21.44
CA LEU A 133 -2.37 18.74 -20.06
C LEU A 133 -2.25 20.27 -20.06
N ALA A 134 -1.27 20.83 -20.76
CA ALA A 134 -1.06 22.28 -20.84
C ALA A 134 -2.31 23.02 -21.31
N ALA A 135 -3.05 22.47 -22.28
CA ALA A 135 -4.31 23.03 -22.76
C ALA A 135 -5.46 23.00 -21.72
N LEU A 136 -5.38 22.14 -20.70
CA LEU A 136 -6.33 22.08 -19.58
C LEU A 136 -5.92 22.96 -18.39
N LEU A 137 -4.68 23.44 -18.36
CA LEU A 137 -4.19 24.28 -17.27
C LEU A 137 -4.82 25.69 -17.34
N PRO A 138 -5.14 26.30 -16.18
CA PRO A 138 -5.50 27.71 -16.14
C PRO A 138 -4.37 28.60 -16.71
N PRO A 139 -4.67 29.77 -17.30
CA PRO A 139 -3.64 30.67 -17.81
C PRO A 139 -2.62 31.06 -16.74
N GLY A 140 -1.32 30.91 -17.05
CA GLY A 140 -0.22 31.19 -16.13
C GLY A 140 -0.02 30.15 -15.02
N ALA A 141 -0.69 28.99 -15.10
CA ALA A 141 -0.54 27.92 -14.14
C ALA A 141 0.65 27.01 -14.46
N VAL A 142 1.14 26.33 -13.42
CA VAL A 142 2.22 25.34 -13.52
C VAL A 142 1.79 24.04 -12.87
N ALA A 143 1.92 22.93 -13.59
CA ALA A 143 1.72 21.57 -13.08
C ALA A 143 3.05 20.98 -12.60
N LEU A 144 3.03 20.42 -11.40
CA LEU A 144 4.17 19.78 -10.77
C LEU A 144 3.85 18.31 -10.52
N LEU A 145 4.70 17.43 -11.07
CA LEU A 145 4.53 15.99 -11.07
C LEU A 145 5.76 15.36 -10.39
N PRO A 146 5.72 15.12 -9.08
CA PRO A 146 6.78 14.39 -8.41
C PRO A 146 6.76 12.92 -8.81
N ALA A 147 7.94 12.33 -9.05
CA ALA A 147 8.09 10.89 -9.15
C ALA A 147 7.71 10.21 -7.81
N ALA A 148 7.29 8.95 -7.88
CA ALA A 148 7.00 8.15 -6.71
C ALA A 148 8.26 8.00 -5.83
N PRO A 149 8.10 8.02 -4.49
CA PRO A 149 9.19 7.68 -3.59
C PRO A 149 9.50 6.18 -3.64
N ILE A 150 10.69 5.79 -3.17
CA ILE A 150 10.99 4.38 -2.89
C ILE A 150 10.34 3.98 -1.57
N THR A 151 9.55 2.91 -1.60
CA THR A 151 8.97 2.29 -0.40
C THR A 151 9.84 1.14 0.07
N TYR A 152 10.02 0.99 1.38
CA TYR A 152 10.89 -0.02 1.97
C TYR A 152 10.10 -1.14 2.65
N MET A 153 10.50 -2.38 2.41
CA MET A 153 9.93 -3.58 3.04
C MET A 153 10.42 -3.73 4.48
N ALA A 154 11.72 -3.60 4.70
CA ALA A 154 12.33 -3.67 6.02
C ALA A 154 13.68 -2.93 6.02
N GLY A 155 13.87 -2.01 6.96
CA GLY A 155 15.13 -1.24 7.08
C GLY A 155 15.53 -0.58 5.76
N VAL A 156 16.58 -1.12 5.12
CA VAL A 156 17.14 -0.63 3.85
C VAL A 156 16.72 -1.44 2.61
N ILE A 157 15.87 -2.46 2.77
CA ILE A 157 15.42 -3.34 1.68
C ILE A 157 14.21 -2.70 0.99
N PRO A 158 14.30 -2.26 -0.27
CA PRO A 158 13.18 -1.64 -0.98
C PRO A 158 12.16 -2.68 -1.47
N TYR A 159 10.89 -2.30 -1.54
CA TYR A 159 9.93 -2.99 -2.41
C TYR A 159 10.31 -2.76 -3.88
N PRO A 160 9.90 -3.65 -4.81
CA PRO A 160 10.04 -3.39 -6.24
C PRO A 160 9.40 -2.05 -6.61
N PHE A 161 10.20 -1.11 -7.12
CA PHE A 161 9.75 0.25 -7.43
C PHE A 161 8.57 0.25 -8.41
N ARG A 162 7.52 1.01 -8.11
CA ARG A 162 6.40 1.31 -9.01
C ARG A 162 6.26 2.83 -9.09
N GLN A 163 6.23 3.35 -10.31
CA GLN A 163 6.11 4.78 -10.54
C GLN A 163 4.71 5.30 -10.21
N SER A 164 4.59 6.60 -9.93
CA SER A 164 3.29 7.29 -9.92
C SER A 164 2.66 7.19 -11.31
N ALA A 165 1.40 6.75 -11.40
CA ALA A 165 0.73 6.58 -12.68
C ALA A 165 0.65 7.89 -13.49
N ASP A 166 0.39 9.02 -12.84
CA ASP A 166 0.36 10.34 -13.51
C ASP A 166 1.75 10.77 -14.02
N PHE A 167 2.79 10.50 -13.22
CA PHE A 167 4.16 10.80 -13.63
C PHE A 167 4.58 9.92 -14.81
N LEU A 168 4.32 8.61 -14.73
CA LEU A 168 4.63 7.66 -15.80
C LEU A 168 3.88 8.04 -17.09
N TYR A 169 2.58 8.36 -16.99
CA TYR A 169 1.72 8.72 -18.11
C TYR A 169 2.25 9.89 -18.93
N LEU A 170 2.83 10.91 -18.28
CA LEU A 170 3.30 12.14 -18.94
C LEU A 170 4.78 12.10 -19.34
N THR A 171 5.59 11.21 -18.75
CA THR A 171 7.05 11.25 -18.90
C THR A 171 7.66 9.99 -19.51
N GLY A 172 7.07 8.82 -19.30
CA GLY A 172 7.68 7.53 -19.65
C GLY A 172 8.87 7.14 -18.76
N ILE A 173 9.17 7.91 -17.71
CA ILE A 173 10.32 7.68 -16.83
C ILE A 173 9.95 6.68 -15.72
N THR A 174 10.70 5.59 -15.63
CA THR A 174 10.46 4.50 -14.67
C THR A 174 11.37 4.56 -13.44
N GLN A 175 12.06 5.68 -13.22
CA GLN A 175 13.03 5.87 -12.14
C GLN A 175 12.50 6.78 -11.02
N PRO A 176 12.95 6.58 -9.77
CA PRO A 176 12.60 7.44 -8.65
C PRO A 176 13.35 8.79 -8.71
N TYR A 177 13.02 9.69 -7.78
CA TYR A 177 13.78 10.92 -7.52
C TYR A 177 13.84 11.90 -8.71
N ALA A 178 12.68 12.22 -9.29
CA ALA A 178 12.55 13.25 -10.30
C ALA A 178 11.32 14.14 -10.05
N LEU A 179 11.32 15.34 -10.64
CA LEU A 179 10.19 16.24 -10.69
C LEU A 179 9.98 16.72 -12.12
N ALA A 180 8.81 16.42 -12.69
CA ALA A 180 8.38 16.97 -13.95
C ALA A 180 7.57 18.26 -13.73
N VAL A 181 7.85 19.25 -14.55
CA VAL A 181 7.19 20.56 -14.55
C VAL A 181 6.64 20.82 -15.94
N VAL A 182 5.33 21.08 -16.03
CA VAL A 182 4.65 21.44 -17.29
C VAL A 182 3.88 22.72 -17.07
N ASP A 183 4.12 23.74 -17.89
CA ASP A 183 3.36 25.00 -17.85
C ASP A 183 2.30 25.09 -18.96
N CYS A 184 1.55 26.20 -18.98
CA CYS A 184 0.48 26.43 -19.95
C CYS A 184 0.97 26.58 -21.41
N ASP A 185 2.27 26.82 -21.64
CA ASP A 185 2.88 26.87 -22.97
C ASP A 185 3.41 25.49 -23.40
N ALA A 186 3.06 24.44 -22.65
CA ALA A 186 3.52 23.07 -22.82
C ALA A 186 5.04 22.90 -22.68
N ARG A 187 5.73 23.87 -22.07
CA ARG A 187 7.16 23.72 -21.77
C ARG A 187 7.33 22.64 -20.71
N TYR A 188 8.13 21.65 -21.03
CA TYR A 188 8.39 20.48 -20.21
C TYR A 188 9.80 20.53 -19.64
N ARG A 189 9.89 20.74 -18.32
CA ARG A 189 11.16 20.75 -17.60
C ARG A 189 11.26 19.56 -16.65
N LEU A 190 12.46 19.03 -16.51
CA LEU A 190 12.76 17.93 -15.59
C LEU A 190 13.81 18.34 -14.56
N PHE A 191 13.52 18.09 -13.29
CA PHE A 191 14.56 18.03 -12.27
C PHE A 191 14.89 16.58 -11.98
N VAL A 192 16.14 16.19 -12.18
CA VAL A 192 16.65 14.81 -12.10
C VAL A 192 17.64 14.64 -10.94
N PRO A 193 17.97 13.42 -10.51
CA PRO A 193 18.95 13.21 -9.45
C PRO A 193 20.29 13.90 -9.75
N ASP A 194 20.94 14.44 -8.72
CA ASP A 194 22.32 14.86 -8.83
C ASP A 194 23.23 13.67 -9.19
N PRO A 195 24.25 13.85 -10.05
CA PRO A 195 25.19 12.80 -10.37
C PRO A 195 25.88 12.25 -9.11
N ASP A 196 25.78 10.94 -8.89
CA ASP A 196 26.38 10.27 -7.73
C ASP A 196 26.85 8.87 -8.13
N ALA A 197 28.09 8.79 -8.62
CA ALA A 197 28.70 7.55 -9.08
C ALA A 197 28.79 6.48 -7.97
N TRP A 198 28.93 6.91 -6.71
CA TRP A 198 28.91 5.98 -5.59
C TRP A 198 27.53 5.36 -5.47
N ARG A 199 26.47 6.17 -5.45
CA ARG A 199 25.09 5.68 -5.33
C ARG A 199 24.66 4.84 -6.53
N GLU A 200 25.09 5.19 -7.74
CA GLU A 200 24.82 4.40 -8.96
C GLU A 200 25.47 3.02 -8.92
N THR A 201 26.57 2.85 -8.19
CA THR A 201 27.17 1.53 -7.95
C THR A 201 26.23 0.62 -7.15
N TRP A 202 25.38 1.19 -6.29
CA TRP A 202 24.44 0.44 -5.44
C TRP A 202 23.05 0.29 -6.06
N ASP A 203 22.53 1.38 -6.64
CA ASP A 203 21.13 1.45 -7.09
C ASP A 203 20.98 1.22 -8.61
N GLY A 204 22.08 1.21 -9.36
CA GLY A 204 22.08 1.24 -10.83
C GLY A 204 22.16 2.65 -11.40
N ALA A 205 22.38 2.72 -12.72
CA ALA A 205 22.50 3.97 -13.46
C ALA A 205 21.22 4.83 -13.33
N ARG A 206 21.39 6.15 -13.26
CA ARG A 206 20.29 7.10 -13.11
C ARG A 206 20.14 7.96 -14.37
N ILE A 207 18.94 8.50 -14.55
CA ILE A 207 18.67 9.53 -15.55
C ILE A 207 19.54 10.77 -15.27
N SER A 208 20.26 11.21 -16.29
CA SER A 208 21.05 12.45 -16.30
C SER A 208 20.26 13.60 -16.92
N ALA A 209 20.72 14.83 -16.76
CA ALA A 209 20.10 15.98 -17.41
C ALA A 209 20.17 15.87 -18.95
N ASP A 210 21.28 15.38 -19.49
CA ASP A 210 21.45 15.21 -20.94
C ASP A 210 20.47 14.16 -21.47
N THR A 211 20.36 12.99 -20.81
CA THR A 211 19.41 11.94 -21.23
C THR A 211 17.95 12.37 -21.06
N ALA A 212 17.63 13.18 -20.05
CA ALA A 212 16.31 13.77 -19.88
C ALA A 212 15.89 14.63 -21.09
N VAL A 213 16.83 15.39 -21.67
CA VAL A 213 16.59 16.18 -22.88
C VAL A 213 16.57 15.31 -24.13
N GLU A 214 17.61 14.49 -24.32
CA GLU A 214 17.83 13.74 -25.57
C GLU A 214 16.84 12.58 -25.77
N VAL A 215 16.49 11.87 -24.69
CA VAL A 215 15.65 10.67 -24.73
C VAL A 215 14.20 11.02 -24.39
N PHE A 216 13.98 11.68 -23.24
CA PHE A 216 12.62 11.92 -22.73
C PHE A 216 11.97 13.21 -23.27
N GLY A 217 12.71 13.98 -24.07
CA GLY A 217 12.21 15.15 -24.77
C GLY A 217 11.84 16.31 -23.85
N ALA A 218 12.57 16.49 -22.75
CA ALA A 218 12.49 17.71 -21.95
C ALA A 218 13.10 18.88 -22.71
N ASP A 219 12.46 20.05 -22.62
CA ASP A 219 13.00 21.30 -23.15
C ASP A 219 14.21 21.77 -22.35
N GLU A 220 14.25 21.41 -21.07
CA GLU A 220 15.31 21.73 -20.13
C GLU A 220 15.33 20.69 -19.01
N ALA A 221 16.52 20.25 -18.61
CA ALA A 221 16.70 19.37 -17.46
C ALA A 221 17.83 19.84 -16.56
N LEU A 222 17.61 19.77 -15.25
CA LEU A 222 18.50 20.30 -14.23
C LEU A 222 18.64 19.31 -13.06
N PRO A 223 19.78 19.27 -12.36
CA PRO A 223 19.89 18.51 -11.11
C PRO A 223 18.93 19.03 -10.02
N LEU A 224 18.43 18.12 -9.19
CA LEU A 224 17.50 18.44 -8.09
C LEU A 224 18.10 19.45 -7.09
N SER A 225 19.42 19.47 -6.89
CA SER A 225 20.09 20.49 -6.08
C SER A 225 19.86 21.93 -6.58
N GLN A 226 19.60 22.13 -7.87
CA GLN A 226 19.34 23.43 -8.48
C GLN A 226 17.85 23.81 -8.48
N MET A 227 16.96 22.86 -8.18
CA MET A 227 15.51 23.08 -8.17
C MET A 227 15.07 24.30 -7.34
N PRO A 228 15.58 24.57 -6.12
CA PRO A 228 15.14 25.74 -5.36
C PRO A 228 15.41 27.08 -6.05
N ALA A 229 16.56 27.21 -6.73
CA ALA A 229 16.94 28.44 -7.42
C ALA A 229 16.14 28.65 -8.71
N GLU A 230 15.88 27.57 -9.45
CA GLU A 230 15.30 27.64 -10.80
C GLU A 230 13.77 27.52 -10.82
N LEU A 231 13.19 26.75 -9.89
CA LEU A 231 11.73 26.60 -9.77
C LEU A 231 11.12 27.70 -8.90
N GLY A 232 11.83 28.18 -7.88
CA GLY A 232 11.34 29.18 -6.92
C GLY A 232 10.72 30.43 -7.58
N PRO A 233 11.45 31.13 -8.48
CA PRO A 233 10.93 32.29 -9.20
C PRO A 233 9.68 31.97 -10.03
N GLN A 234 9.68 30.84 -10.75
CA GLN A 234 8.52 30.43 -11.57
C GLN A 234 7.27 30.22 -10.70
N LEU A 235 7.40 29.60 -9.52
CA LEU A 235 6.27 29.40 -8.61
C LEU A 235 5.78 30.70 -7.98
N ALA A 236 6.67 31.67 -7.78
CA ALA A 236 6.31 32.99 -7.27
C ALA A 236 5.47 33.78 -8.29
N GLU A 237 5.77 33.64 -9.58
CA GLU A 237 5.07 34.29 -10.69
C GLU A 237 3.80 33.55 -11.16
N ALA A 238 3.73 32.24 -10.93
CA ALA A 238 2.61 31.40 -11.37
C ALA A 238 1.26 31.86 -10.79
N THR A 239 0.21 31.90 -11.61
CA THR A 239 -1.14 32.24 -11.15
C THR A 239 -1.74 31.15 -10.27
N SER A 240 -1.39 29.89 -10.56
CA SER A 240 -1.76 28.73 -9.75
C SER A 240 -0.75 27.60 -9.93
N ILE A 241 -0.63 26.76 -8.90
CA ILE A 241 0.28 25.62 -8.86
C ILE A 241 -0.57 24.36 -8.69
N LEU A 242 -0.52 23.45 -9.66
CA LEU A 242 -1.27 22.20 -9.64
C LEU A 242 -0.36 21.05 -9.23
N ILE A 243 -0.67 20.40 -8.12
CA ILE A 243 0.10 19.27 -7.59
C ILE A 243 -0.77 18.39 -6.71
N ASP A 244 -0.63 17.07 -6.84
CA ASP A 244 -1.26 16.11 -5.93
C ASP A 244 -0.29 15.73 -4.82
N THR A 245 -0.66 16.05 -3.58
CA THR A 245 0.21 15.85 -2.41
C THR A 245 -0.43 15.00 -1.31
N GLU A 246 -1.49 14.26 -1.66
CA GLU A 246 -2.41 13.60 -0.73
C GLU A 246 -1.92 12.25 -0.15
N ALA A 247 -0.69 11.81 -0.42
CA ALA A 247 -0.11 10.70 0.33
C ALA A 247 0.47 11.25 1.66
N PRO A 248 -0.05 10.85 2.86
CA PRO A 248 0.46 11.27 4.18
C PRO A 248 1.96 10.96 4.42
N ASP A 249 2.51 10.16 3.52
CA ASP A 249 3.82 9.54 3.44
C ASP A 249 4.74 10.20 2.38
N GLN A 250 4.27 11.18 1.60
CA GLN A 250 5.15 12.07 0.80
C GLN A 250 5.87 13.13 1.66
N ARG A 251 6.35 12.73 2.84
CA ARG A 251 7.27 13.50 3.69
C ARG A 251 8.62 13.58 2.98
N GLY A 252 8.74 14.45 1.99
CA GLY A 252 9.95 14.56 1.18
C GLY A 252 9.81 15.22 -0.18
N CYS A 253 8.62 15.66 -0.61
CA CYS A 253 8.52 16.48 -1.81
C CYS A 253 9.19 17.85 -1.55
N ALA A 254 10.45 17.98 -1.98
CA ALA A 254 11.29 19.17 -1.76
C ALA A 254 10.63 20.47 -2.27
N VAL A 255 9.70 20.36 -3.20
CA VAL A 255 8.87 21.47 -3.69
C VAL A 255 8.05 22.11 -2.56
N ARG A 256 7.48 21.32 -1.63
CA ARG A 256 6.64 21.84 -0.54
C ARG A 256 7.41 22.68 0.47
N SER A 257 8.73 22.49 0.55
CA SER A 257 9.61 23.30 1.37
C SER A 257 10.06 24.61 0.72
N LEU A 258 9.74 24.85 -0.56
CA LEU A 258 10.10 26.09 -1.23
C LEU A 258 9.27 27.27 -0.67
N PRO A 259 9.90 28.42 -0.32
CA PRO A 259 9.16 29.58 0.19
C PRO A 259 8.05 30.05 -0.76
N ALA A 260 8.31 30.07 -2.07
CA ALA A 260 7.31 30.45 -3.08
C ALA A 260 6.09 29.53 -3.10
N PHE A 261 6.31 28.22 -2.90
CA PHE A 261 5.23 27.24 -2.81
C PHE A 261 4.39 27.44 -1.54
N GLN A 262 5.05 27.62 -0.40
CA GLN A 262 4.37 27.84 0.89
C GLN A 262 3.53 29.12 0.86
N GLU A 263 4.04 30.17 0.21
CA GLU A 263 3.31 31.42 0.04
C GLU A 263 2.11 31.26 -0.91
N ALA A 264 2.29 30.57 -2.04
CA ALA A 264 1.17 30.23 -2.93
C ALA A 264 0.08 29.40 -2.22
N ALA A 265 0.47 28.48 -1.34
CA ALA A 265 -0.46 27.68 -0.55
C ALA A 265 -1.28 28.55 0.42
N LYS A 266 -0.66 29.50 1.13
CA LYS A 266 -1.36 30.47 1.99
C LYS A 266 -2.33 31.35 1.22
N GLN A 267 -2.01 31.64 -0.04
CA GLN A 267 -2.84 32.43 -0.95
C GLN A 267 -3.91 31.58 -1.68
N HIS A 268 -4.09 30.31 -1.32
CA HIS A 268 -5.02 29.39 -1.96
C HIS A 268 -4.81 29.23 -3.48
N ARG A 269 -3.56 29.40 -3.96
CA ARG A 269 -3.17 29.21 -5.36
C ARG A 269 -2.72 27.78 -5.67
N VAL A 270 -2.67 26.89 -4.67
CA VAL A 270 -2.31 25.47 -4.85
C VAL A 270 -3.58 24.65 -5.02
N MET A 271 -3.66 23.86 -6.10
CA MET A 271 -4.84 23.09 -6.50
C MET A 271 -4.48 21.63 -6.81
N PRO A 272 -5.43 20.68 -6.71
CA PRO A 272 -5.19 19.30 -7.11
C PRO A 272 -5.00 19.19 -8.62
N LEU A 273 -4.02 18.40 -9.04
CA LEU A 273 -3.73 18.11 -10.44
C LEU A 273 -4.55 16.91 -10.95
N ARG A 274 -4.87 15.98 -10.06
CA ARG A 274 -5.52 14.69 -10.33
C ARG A 274 -6.79 14.78 -11.19
N PRO A 275 -7.71 15.76 -10.99
CA PRO A 275 -8.87 15.87 -11.86
C PRO A 275 -8.53 16.04 -13.34
N LEU A 276 -7.44 16.76 -13.65
CA LEU A 276 -7.00 16.99 -15.02
C LEU A 276 -6.28 15.77 -15.60
N THR A 277 -5.38 15.15 -14.85
CA THR A 277 -4.66 13.96 -15.33
C THR A 277 -5.60 12.77 -15.52
N HIS A 278 -6.55 12.57 -14.62
CA HIS A 278 -7.58 11.55 -14.78
C HIS A 278 -8.49 11.80 -15.98
N GLN A 279 -8.80 13.06 -16.31
CA GLN A 279 -9.54 13.38 -17.54
C GLN A 279 -8.81 12.93 -18.80
N LEU A 280 -7.47 13.00 -18.81
CA LEU A 280 -6.64 12.53 -19.92
C LEU A 280 -6.56 10.99 -19.94
N ARG A 281 -6.25 10.37 -18.79
CA ARG A 281 -6.10 8.91 -18.63
C ARG A 281 -7.39 8.12 -18.82
N TRP A 282 -8.56 8.75 -18.65
CA TRP A 282 -9.84 8.08 -18.75
C TRP A 282 -10.11 7.51 -20.16
N ARG A 283 -9.61 8.15 -21.22
CA ARG A 283 -9.68 7.63 -22.60
C ARG A 283 -8.30 7.16 -23.07
N LYS A 284 -8.22 5.87 -23.41
CA LYS A 284 -7.01 5.19 -23.84
C LYS A 284 -6.76 5.40 -25.33
N SER A 285 -5.51 5.66 -25.68
CA SER A 285 -5.03 5.64 -27.06
C SER A 285 -5.02 4.20 -27.62
N PRO A 286 -4.89 4.03 -28.95
CA PRO A 286 -4.74 2.69 -29.54
C PRO A 286 -3.55 1.90 -28.98
N ALA A 287 -2.45 2.58 -28.63
CA ALA A 287 -1.26 1.96 -28.05
C ALA A 287 -1.52 1.49 -26.61
N GLU A 288 -2.21 2.31 -25.81
CA GLU A 288 -2.63 1.94 -24.46
C GLU A 288 -3.59 0.75 -24.47
N LEU A 289 -4.56 0.73 -25.39
CA LEU A 289 -5.48 -0.39 -25.58
C LEU A 289 -4.76 -1.69 -25.96
N ALA A 290 -3.71 -1.60 -26.78
CA ALA A 290 -2.90 -2.77 -27.15
C ALA A 290 -2.16 -3.35 -25.92
N LEU A 291 -1.61 -2.49 -25.06
CA LEU A 291 -0.98 -2.91 -23.80
C LEU A 291 -1.99 -3.52 -22.82
N MET A 292 -3.14 -2.89 -22.64
CA MET A 292 -4.21 -3.42 -21.78
C MET A 292 -4.72 -4.77 -22.28
N ARG A 293 -4.94 -4.93 -23.59
CA ARG A 293 -5.31 -6.23 -24.18
C ARG A 293 -4.24 -7.28 -23.89
N ARG A 294 -2.96 -6.95 -24.07
CA ARG A 294 -1.89 -7.89 -23.79
C ARG A 294 -1.84 -8.25 -22.31
N SER A 295 -2.03 -7.30 -21.40
CA SER A 295 -2.11 -7.57 -19.96
C SER A 295 -3.26 -8.55 -19.63
N ALA A 296 -4.46 -8.29 -20.17
CA ALA A 296 -5.63 -9.15 -19.99
C ALA A 296 -5.43 -10.57 -20.55
N GLN A 297 -4.73 -10.71 -21.69
CA GLN A 297 -4.37 -12.02 -22.24
C GLN A 297 -3.45 -12.82 -21.33
N LEU A 298 -2.49 -12.17 -20.66
CA LEU A 298 -1.61 -12.82 -19.71
C LEU A 298 -2.38 -13.28 -18.46
N ALA A 299 -3.27 -12.43 -17.93
CA ALA A 299 -4.15 -12.79 -16.82
C ALA A 299 -5.11 -13.94 -17.20
N ALA A 300 -5.70 -13.91 -18.40
CA ALA A 300 -6.57 -14.96 -18.90
C ALA A 300 -5.84 -16.30 -19.06
N ALA A 301 -4.61 -16.29 -19.59
CA ALA A 301 -3.77 -17.47 -19.68
C ALA A 301 -3.39 -18.02 -18.28
N ALA A 302 -3.04 -17.13 -17.35
CA ALA A 302 -2.75 -17.49 -15.96
C ALA A 302 -3.97 -18.12 -15.27
N MET A 303 -5.15 -17.54 -15.44
CA MET A 303 -6.42 -18.05 -14.91
C MET A 303 -6.76 -19.44 -15.48
N THR A 304 -6.58 -19.61 -16.79
CA THR A 304 -6.76 -20.90 -17.48
C THR A 304 -5.84 -21.97 -16.88
N GLN A 305 -4.57 -21.63 -16.64
CA GLN A 305 -3.62 -22.53 -16.01
C GLN A 305 -4.03 -22.90 -14.57
N CYS A 306 -4.54 -21.95 -13.79
CA CYS A 306 -5.05 -22.22 -12.44
C CYS A 306 -6.25 -23.18 -12.47
N MET A 307 -7.17 -23.04 -13.43
CA MET A 307 -8.27 -23.98 -13.63
C MET A 307 -7.76 -25.39 -13.96
N GLN A 308 -6.79 -25.51 -14.87
CA GLN A 308 -6.21 -26.80 -15.28
C GLN A 308 -5.42 -27.50 -14.16
N GLN A 309 -4.85 -26.73 -13.23
CA GLN A 309 -4.12 -27.28 -12.08
C GLN A 309 -5.01 -27.55 -10.86
N SER A 310 -6.26 -27.11 -10.89
CA SER A 310 -7.19 -27.30 -9.78
C SER A 310 -7.58 -28.77 -9.65
N ARG A 311 -7.49 -29.28 -8.41
CA ARG A 311 -7.88 -30.63 -8.02
C ARG A 311 -8.27 -30.64 -6.54
N PRO A 312 -9.10 -31.60 -6.08
CA PRO A 312 -9.41 -31.72 -4.66
C PRO A 312 -8.17 -31.70 -3.78
N GLY A 313 -8.14 -30.82 -2.77
CA GLY A 313 -7.01 -30.62 -1.87
C GLY A 313 -5.92 -29.66 -2.36
N VAL A 314 -6.08 -29.03 -3.54
CA VAL A 314 -5.22 -27.92 -3.96
C VAL A 314 -5.29 -26.80 -2.93
N HIS A 315 -4.16 -26.15 -2.66
CA HIS A 315 -4.13 -25.02 -1.72
C HIS A 315 -4.28 -23.70 -2.47
N GLU A 316 -4.93 -22.74 -1.83
CA GLU A 316 -5.13 -21.38 -2.35
C GLU A 316 -3.80 -20.73 -2.77
N HIS A 317 -2.75 -20.81 -1.94
CA HIS A 317 -1.44 -20.25 -2.27
C HIS A 317 -0.78 -20.92 -3.49
N GLN A 318 -1.10 -22.18 -3.80
CA GLN A 318 -0.56 -22.86 -4.99
C GLN A 318 -1.16 -22.25 -6.26
N LEU A 319 -2.47 -21.98 -6.25
CA LEU A 319 -3.13 -21.29 -7.36
C LEU A 319 -2.67 -19.83 -7.45
N ALA A 320 -2.50 -19.14 -6.33
CA ALA A 320 -1.96 -17.77 -6.30
C ALA A 320 -0.54 -17.71 -6.90
N ALA A 321 0.35 -18.62 -6.49
CA ALA A 321 1.70 -18.71 -7.01
C ALA A 321 1.72 -19.09 -8.50
N THR A 322 0.81 -19.96 -8.94
CA THR A 322 0.65 -20.32 -10.36
C THR A 322 0.24 -19.11 -11.18
N PHE A 323 -0.75 -18.35 -10.71
CA PHE A 323 -1.23 -17.16 -11.39
C PHE A 323 -0.10 -16.13 -11.56
N GLU A 324 0.61 -15.82 -10.46
CA GLU A 324 1.73 -14.89 -10.47
C GLU A 324 2.87 -15.36 -11.39
N TYR A 325 3.23 -16.64 -11.32
CA TYR A 325 4.27 -17.22 -12.16
C TYR A 325 3.93 -17.05 -13.64
N GLN A 326 2.71 -17.39 -14.06
CA GLN A 326 2.30 -17.30 -15.46
C GLN A 326 2.32 -15.86 -15.97
N CYS A 327 1.83 -14.90 -15.17
CA CYS A 327 1.87 -13.49 -15.54
C CYS A 327 3.30 -13.00 -15.74
N LYS A 328 4.20 -13.28 -14.77
CA LYS A 328 5.61 -12.85 -14.82
C LYS A 328 6.40 -13.54 -15.92
N ALA A 329 6.20 -14.85 -16.11
CA ALA A 329 6.83 -15.61 -17.19
C ALA A 329 6.40 -15.08 -18.58
N GLY A 330 5.19 -14.56 -18.67
CA GLY A 330 4.65 -13.93 -19.87
C GLY A 330 5.10 -12.48 -20.11
N GLY A 331 5.90 -11.90 -19.20
CA GLY A 331 6.52 -10.57 -19.35
C GLY A 331 5.91 -9.46 -18.49
N ALA A 332 4.86 -9.73 -17.72
CA ALA A 332 4.33 -8.74 -16.77
C ALA A 332 5.36 -8.46 -15.67
N GLN A 333 5.51 -7.19 -15.28
CA GLN A 333 6.50 -6.81 -14.27
C GLN A 333 6.07 -7.27 -12.87
N ARG A 334 4.75 -7.32 -12.63
CA ARG A 334 4.14 -7.63 -11.32
C ARG A 334 2.66 -7.97 -11.47
N LEU A 335 2.06 -8.43 -10.38
CA LEU A 335 0.60 -8.42 -10.23
C LEU A 335 0.11 -6.97 -10.09
N ALA A 336 -1.05 -6.67 -10.67
CA ALA A 336 -1.65 -5.35 -10.57
C ALA A 336 -2.09 -5.02 -9.12
N TYR A 337 -2.51 -6.05 -8.39
CA TYR A 337 -2.96 -6.00 -7.00
C TYR A 337 -2.76 -7.37 -6.34
N PRO A 338 -2.81 -7.48 -4.99
CA PRO A 338 -2.76 -8.77 -4.30
C PRO A 338 -3.95 -9.65 -4.73
N SER A 339 -3.67 -10.84 -5.27
CA SER A 339 -4.72 -11.75 -5.74
C SER A 339 -5.59 -12.26 -4.59
N VAL A 340 -6.90 -12.38 -4.83
CA VAL A 340 -7.82 -13.13 -3.95
C VAL A 340 -7.90 -14.55 -4.48
N VAL A 341 -7.58 -15.55 -3.65
CA VAL A 341 -7.81 -16.96 -3.97
C VAL A 341 -8.58 -17.61 -2.83
N ALA A 342 -9.89 -17.70 -2.97
CA ALA A 342 -10.77 -18.00 -1.85
C ALA A 342 -11.59 -19.29 -2.10
N GLY A 343 -11.30 -20.34 -1.34
CA GLY A 343 -11.94 -21.66 -1.45
C GLY A 343 -13.15 -21.84 -0.53
N GLY A 344 -14.30 -22.20 -1.11
CA GLY A 344 -15.55 -22.45 -0.39
C GLY A 344 -16.10 -21.16 0.27
N PRO A 345 -16.55 -21.21 1.54
CA PRO A 345 -17.10 -20.04 2.25
C PRO A 345 -16.24 -18.79 2.28
N ASP A 346 -14.92 -18.94 2.16
CA ASP A 346 -13.98 -17.81 2.15
C ASP A 346 -14.22 -16.88 0.95
N ALA A 347 -14.81 -17.39 -0.15
CA ALA A 347 -15.22 -16.59 -1.30
C ALA A 347 -16.27 -15.51 -0.97
N CYS A 348 -16.96 -15.62 0.18
CA CYS A 348 -17.87 -14.59 0.68
C CYS A 348 -17.17 -13.43 1.39
N THR A 349 -15.84 -13.47 1.53
CA THR A 349 -15.02 -12.37 2.05
C THR A 349 -14.42 -11.60 0.87
N ILE A 350 -14.96 -10.41 0.57
CA ILE A 350 -14.65 -9.66 -0.67
C ILE A 350 -13.15 -9.41 -0.86
N HIS A 351 -12.44 -8.99 0.19
CA HIS A 351 -10.98 -8.74 0.17
C HIS A 351 -10.20 -9.87 0.87
N TYR A 352 -10.55 -11.13 0.60
CA TYR A 352 -9.82 -12.27 1.17
C TYR A 352 -8.39 -12.31 0.63
N SER A 353 -7.39 -12.17 1.51
CA SER A 353 -5.98 -12.06 1.11
C SER A 353 -5.06 -13.12 1.74
N ARG A 354 -5.61 -14.04 2.53
CA ARG A 354 -4.79 -15.02 3.27
C ARG A 354 -4.24 -16.10 2.35
N ASN A 355 -5.08 -16.59 1.44
CA ASN A 355 -4.74 -17.60 0.43
C ASN A 355 -3.98 -18.80 1.02
N ASP A 356 -4.33 -19.27 2.23
CA ASP A 356 -3.52 -20.22 3.00
C ASP A 356 -4.20 -21.57 3.26
N LYS A 357 -5.38 -21.82 2.68
CA LYS A 357 -6.20 -23.01 2.97
C LYS A 357 -6.18 -24.04 1.83
N ALA A 358 -6.34 -25.31 2.18
CA ALA A 358 -6.64 -26.39 1.24
C ALA A 358 -8.12 -26.39 0.85
N ILE A 359 -8.42 -26.51 -0.43
CA ILE A 359 -9.78 -26.43 -0.97
C ILE A 359 -10.36 -27.84 -1.14
N ALA A 360 -11.53 -28.10 -0.56
CA ALA A 360 -12.17 -29.42 -0.63
C ALA A 360 -12.74 -29.70 -2.02
N GLY A 361 -12.85 -30.98 -2.38
CA GLY A 361 -13.26 -31.38 -3.74
C GLY A 361 -14.70 -31.03 -4.12
N ASP A 362 -15.56 -30.80 -3.14
CA ASP A 362 -16.95 -30.36 -3.31
C ASP A 362 -17.10 -28.84 -3.29
N GLN A 363 -16.02 -28.08 -3.10
CA GLN A 363 -16.03 -26.62 -3.05
C GLN A 363 -15.67 -25.98 -4.40
N MET A 364 -16.11 -24.74 -4.57
CA MET A 364 -15.59 -23.85 -5.62
C MET A 364 -14.42 -23.02 -5.08
N VAL A 365 -13.65 -22.45 -5.99
CA VAL A 365 -12.67 -21.40 -5.71
C VAL A 365 -13.04 -20.16 -6.51
N LEU A 366 -13.00 -19.00 -5.87
CA LEU A 366 -13.04 -17.69 -6.51
C LEU A 366 -11.60 -17.18 -6.57
N LEU A 367 -11.10 -16.95 -7.78
CA LEU A 367 -9.79 -16.33 -8.03
C LEU A 367 -10.02 -14.99 -8.72
N ASP A 368 -9.59 -13.92 -8.05
CA ASP A 368 -9.50 -12.56 -8.60
C ASP A 368 -8.02 -12.18 -8.70
N GLY A 369 -7.57 -11.90 -9.91
CA GLY A 369 -6.18 -11.59 -10.18
C GLY A 369 -5.98 -10.86 -11.51
N GLY A 370 -5.01 -9.96 -11.49
CA GLY A 370 -4.60 -9.17 -12.65
C GLY A 370 -3.11 -8.90 -12.64
N CYS A 371 -2.56 -8.51 -13.79
CA CYS A 371 -1.15 -8.20 -13.93
C CYS A 371 -0.92 -6.78 -14.47
N GLU A 372 0.26 -6.25 -14.23
CA GLU A 372 0.69 -4.96 -14.75
C GLU A 372 1.76 -5.21 -15.83
N LEU A 373 1.45 -4.75 -17.05
CA LEU A 373 2.34 -4.83 -18.20
C LEU A 373 2.68 -3.41 -18.69
N HIS A 374 3.93 -3.02 -18.52
CA HIS A 374 4.44 -1.68 -18.87
C HIS A 374 3.61 -0.54 -18.26
N GLY A 375 3.09 -0.77 -17.06
CA GLY A 375 2.24 0.16 -16.31
C GLY A 375 0.74 -0.10 -16.43
N TYR A 376 0.26 -0.82 -17.45
CA TYR A 376 -1.18 -1.03 -17.67
C TYR A 376 -1.67 -2.31 -17.00
N CYS A 377 -2.73 -2.18 -16.21
CA CYS A 377 -3.34 -3.26 -15.43
C CYS A 377 -4.38 -4.03 -16.25
N SER A 378 -4.51 -5.32 -15.93
CA SER A 378 -5.72 -6.12 -16.15
C SER A 378 -6.41 -6.42 -14.82
N ASP A 379 -7.66 -6.84 -14.87
CA ASP A 379 -8.46 -7.21 -13.69
C ASP A 379 -9.46 -8.33 -14.05
N VAL A 380 -9.22 -9.55 -13.57
CA VAL A 380 -9.98 -10.73 -14.00
C VAL A 380 -10.36 -11.59 -12.81
N THR A 381 -11.66 -11.81 -12.65
CA THR A 381 -12.20 -12.76 -11.67
C THR A 381 -12.89 -13.94 -12.36
N ARG A 382 -12.58 -15.15 -11.91
CA ARG A 382 -13.31 -16.38 -12.26
C ARG A 382 -13.63 -17.20 -11.01
N THR A 383 -14.74 -17.93 -11.08
CA THR A 383 -15.14 -18.89 -10.03
C THR A 383 -15.39 -20.25 -10.64
N TRP A 384 -14.79 -21.33 -10.12
CA TRP A 384 -14.93 -22.68 -10.69
C TRP A 384 -14.92 -23.78 -9.62
N PRO A 385 -15.50 -24.96 -9.89
CA PRO A 385 -15.52 -26.09 -8.96
C PRO A 385 -14.15 -26.78 -8.93
N VAL A 386 -13.52 -26.89 -7.76
CA VAL A 386 -12.18 -27.51 -7.64
C VAL A 386 -12.20 -28.99 -8.01
N GLY A 387 -13.34 -29.68 -7.83
CA GLY A 387 -13.56 -31.05 -8.30
C GLY A 387 -13.85 -31.19 -9.80
N GLY A 388 -13.91 -30.09 -10.57
CA GLY A 388 -14.13 -30.09 -12.01
C GLY A 388 -15.60 -30.15 -12.47
N LYS A 389 -16.57 -30.26 -11.55
CA LYS A 389 -18.01 -30.28 -11.85
C LYS A 389 -18.79 -29.43 -10.86
N TYR A 390 -19.70 -28.60 -11.36
CA TYR A 390 -20.58 -27.81 -10.50
C TYR A 390 -21.64 -28.71 -9.86
N SER A 391 -21.89 -28.54 -8.56
CA SER A 391 -23.11 -29.06 -7.95
C SER A 391 -24.34 -28.30 -8.47
N GLY A 392 -25.55 -28.85 -8.28
CA GLY A 392 -26.77 -28.17 -8.72
C GLY A 392 -26.94 -26.77 -8.11
N ALA A 393 -26.59 -26.60 -6.83
CA ALA A 393 -26.66 -25.30 -6.15
C ALA A 393 -25.56 -24.33 -6.62
N GLN A 394 -24.34 -24.83 -6.83
CA GLN A 394 -23.23 -24.05 -7.37
C GLN A 394 -23.54 -23.54 -8.77
N ARG A 395 -24.02 -24.42 -9.66
CA ARG A 395 -24.39 -24.08 -11.03
C ARG A 395 -25.49 -23.04 -11.07
N ALA A 396 -26.53 -23.18 -10.25
CA ALA A 396 -27.64 -22.23 -10.20
C ALA A 396 -27.21 -20.81 -9.77
N VAL A 397 -26.32 -20.68 -8.78
CA VAL A 397 -25.77 -19.36 -8.39
C VAL A 397 -24.82 -18.82 -9.46
N TYR A 398 -24.00 -19.69 -10.05
CA TYR A 398 -23.06 -19.31 -11.10
C TYR A 398 -23.76 -18.77 -12.35
N GLU A 399 -24.76 -19.50 -12.86
CA GLU A 399 -25.55 -19.10 -14.02
C GLU A 399 -26.31 -17.80 -13.75
N ALA A 400 -26.84 -17.60 -12.54
CA ALA A 400 -27.44 -16.33 -12.16
C ALA A 400 -26.47 -15.14 -12.26
N VAL A 401 -25.23 -15.27 -11.77
CA VAL A 401 -24.21 -14.22 -11.89
C VAL A 401 -23.80 -14.03 -13.36
N LEU A 402 -23.66 -15.12 -14.11
CA LEU A 402 -23.31 -15.08 -15.54
C LEU A 402 -24.36 -14.36 -16.39
N GLU A 403 -25.66 -14.60 -16.14
CA GLU A 403 -26.74 -13.89 -16.81
C GLU A 403 -26.69 -12.38 -16.55
N VAL A 404 -26.39 -11.98 -15.30
CA VAL A 404 -26.22 -10.56 -14.96
C VAL A 404 -24.99 -9.97 -15.63
N HIS A 405 -23.87 -10.71 -15.64
CA HIS A 405 -22.65 -10.33 -16.32
C HIS A 405 -22.93 -10.07 -17.80
N GLN A 406 -23.55 -11.02 -18.51
CA GLN A 406 -23.90 -10.89 -19.91
C GLN A 406 -24.87 -9.72 -20.16
N ALA A 407 -25.85 -9.50 -19.30
CA ALA A 407 -26.79 -8.39 -19.43
C ALA A 407 -26.11 -7.02 -19.26
N CYS A 408 -25.16 -6.89 -18.32
CA CYS A 408 -24.37 -5.66 -18.13
C CYS A 408 -23.47 -5.41 -19.33
N LEU A 409 -22.83 -6.47 -19.80
CA LEU A 409 -22.07 -6.52 -21.03
C LEU A 409 -22.93 -6.00 -22.21
N ASP A 410 -24.13 -6.52 -22.45
CA ASP A 410 -24.97 -6.14 -23.60
C ASP A 410 -25.33 -4.66 -23.68
N ILE A 411 -25.41 -3.97 -22.54
CA ILE A 411 -25.67 -2.53 -22.47
C ILE A 411 -24.41 -1.68 -22.32
N CYS A 412 -23.24 -2.30 -22.16
CA CYS A 412 -21.94 -1.62 -22.04
C CYS A 412 -21.47 -1.15 -23.43
N GLN A 413 -21.93 0.02 -23.85
CA GLN A 413 -21.68 0.59 -25.17
C GLN A 413 -21.57 2.13 -25.08
N PRO A 414 -21.13 2.83 -26.13
CA PRO A 414 -21.06 4.29 -26.13
C PRO A 414 -22.40 4.92 -25.69
N GLY A 415 -22.32 5.89 -24.78
CA GLY A 415 -23.49 6.58 -24.24
C GLY A 415 -24.11 5.96 -22.98
N ALA A 416 -23.84 4.68 -22.67
CA ALA A 416 -24.21 4.10 -21.38
C ALA A 416 -23.39 4.73 -20.23
N THR A 417 -23.75 4.48 -18.97
CA THR A 417 -22.97 4.95 -17.81
C THR A 417 -22.68 3.82 -16.83
N LEU A 418 -21.58 3.88 -16.10
CA LEU A 418 -21.25 2.88 -15.08
C LEU A 418 -22.35 2.76 -14.02
N ARG A 419 -23.01 3.89 -13.67
CA ARG A 419 -24.18 3.86 -12.78
C ARG A 419 -25.37 3.10 -13.37
N GLN A 420 -25.64 3.24 -14.66
CA GLN A 420 -26.70 2.48 -15.33
C GLN A 420 -26.40 0.97 -15.30
N LEU A 421 -25.16 0.59 -15.59
CA LEU A 421 -24.70 -0.81 -15.49
C LEU A 421 -24.95 -1.36 -14.07
N HIS A 422 -24.59 -0.59 -13.04
CA HIS A 422 -24.77 -0.99 -11.65
C HIS A 422 -26.26 -1.13 -11.26
N HIS A 423 -27.12 -0.23 -11.71
CA HIS A 423 -28.56 -0.36 -11.46
C HIS A 423 -29.16 -1.61 -12.11
N VAL A 424 -28.69 -1.97 -13.32
CA VAL A 424 -29.11 -3.20 -14.00
C VAL A 424 -28.61 -4.43 -13.25
N SER A 425 -27.36 -4.45 -12.79
CA SER A 425 -26.83 -5.58 -12.03
C SER A 425 -27.59 -5.80 -10.72
N VAL A 426 -27.83 -4.73 -9.95
CA VAL A 426 -28.59 -4.80 -8.68
C VAL A 426 -30.00 -5.34 -8.90
N ARG A 427 -30.69 -4.89 -9.96
CA ARG A 427 -32.04 -5.36 -10.27
C ARG A 427 -32.05 -6.85 -10.63
N LEU A 428 -31.19 -7.28 -11.54
CA LEU A 428 -31.15 -8.65 -12.01
C LEU A 428 -30.69 -9.62 -10.91
N LEU A 429 -29.73 -9.22 -10.07
CA LEU A 429 -29.30 -10.04 -8.92
C LEU A 429 -30.41 -10.18 -7.87
N ALA A 430 -31.22 -9.15 -7.65
CA ALA A 430 -32.37 -9.26 -6.77
C ALA A 430 -33.47 -10.18 -7.34
N GLU A 431 -33.69 -10.15 -8.67
CA GLU A 431 -34.56 -11.09 -9.38
C GLU A 431 -34.05 -12.53 -9.23
N ALA A 432 -32.75 -12.77 -9.42
CA ALA A 432 -32.12 -14.07 -9.25
C ALA A 432 -32.23 -14.59 -7.81
N LEU A 433 -31.95 -13.76 -6.80
CA LEU A 433 -32.08 -14.14 -5.37
C LEU A 433 -33.52 -14.55 -5.01
N ALA A 434 -34.53 -13.91 -5.61
CA ALA A 434 -35.93 -14.28 -5.44
C ALA A 434 -36.25 -15.62 -6.12
N GLN A 435 -35.78 -15.83 -7.36
CA GLN A 435 -36.01 -17.06 -8.11
C GLN A 435 -35.33 -18.28 -7.49
N LEU A 436 -34.08 -18.12 -7.01
CA LEU A 436 -33.34 -19.15 -6.29
C LEU A 436 -33.95 -19.45 -4.89
N GLY A 437 -34.81 -18.57 -4.38
CA GLY A 437 -35.41 -18.73 -3.06
C GLY A 437 -34.44 -18.51 -1.88
N VAL A 438 -33.31 -17.82 -2.12
CA VAL A 438 -32.29 -17.51 -1.10
C VAL A 438 -32.88 -16.62 0.00
N VAL A 439 -33.73 -15.66 -0.39
CA VAL A 439 -34.47 -14.80 0.54
C VAL A 439 -35.94 -15.23 0.59
N ARG A 440 -36.26 -16.13 1.52
CA ARG A 440 -37.60 -16.75 1.61
C ARG A 440 -38.72 -15.71 1.72
N GLY A 441 -39.76 -15.88 0.89
CA GLY A 441 -41.00 -15.12 0.97
C GLY A 441 -40.92 -13.65 0.56
N ARG A 442 -39.81 -13.20 -0.05
CA ARG A 442 -39.64 -11.82 -0.52
C ARG A 442 -39.66 -11.74 -2.04
N SER A 443 -40.30 -10.70 -2.56
CA SER A 443 -40.24 -10.39 -3.99
C SER A 443 -38.90 -9.76 -4.36
N ALA A 444 -38.55 -9.74 -5.65
CA ALA A 444 -37.35 -9.05 -6.14
C ALA A 444 -37.33 -7.57 -5.72
N SER A 445 -38.49 -6.88 -5.75
CA SER A 445 -38.62 -5.49 -5.30
C SER A 445 -38.25 -5.32 -3.82
N ASP A 446 -38.68 -6.24 -2.96
CA ASP A 446 -38.38 -6.18 -1.51
C ASP A 446 -36.88 -6.42 -1.26
N ILE A 447 -36.25 -7.28 -2.06
CA ILE A 447 -34.82 -7.56 -1.98
C ILE A 447 -34.01 -6.34 -2.41
N MET A 448 -34.37 -5.70 -3.53
CA MET A 448 -33.69 -4.49 -4.04
C MET A 448 -33.70 -3.35 -3.03
N GLN A 449 -34.80 -3.14 -2.31
CA GLN A 449 -34.97 -1.97 -1.43
C GLN A 449 -34.14 -2.01 -0.13
N GLY A 450 -33.47 -3.13 0.20
CA GLY A 450 -32.62 -3.14 1.39
C GLY A 450 -31.87 -4.42 1.72
N THR A 451 -32.05 -5.50 0.97
CA THR A 451 -31.41 -6.80 1.29
C THR A 451 -30.31 -7.16 0.28
N VAL A 452 -30.40 -6.70 -0.97
CA VAL A 452 -29.43 -7.03 -2.03
C VAL A 452 -27.99 -6.73 -1.65
N ARG A 453 -27.73 -5.62 -0.94
CA ARG A 453 -26.40 -5.21 -0.48
C ARG A 453 -25.74 -6.23 0.47
N ARG A 454 -26.51 -7.08 1.15
CA ARG A 454 -25.98 -8.17 1.97
C ARG A 454 -25.29 -9.24 1.13
N PHE A 455 -25.78 -9.46 -0.09
CA PHE A 455 -25.31 -10.51 -1.00
C PHE A 455 -24.48 -9.96 -2.16
N TYR A 456 -24.56 -8.65 -2.43
CA TYR A 456 -23.81 -7.95 -3.47
C TYR A 456 -23.39 -6.56 -2.94
N PRO A 457 -22.30 -6.48 -2.16
CA PRO A 457 -21.92 -5.28 -1.40
C PRO A 457 -21.07 -4.26 -2.18
N HIS A 458 -20.62 -4.57 -3.39
CA HIS A 458 -19.69 -3.77 -4.20
C HIS A 458 -20.33 -3.21 -5.49
N SER A 459 -19.55 -2.41 -6.23
CA SER A 459 -19.95 -1.86 -7.54
C SER A 459 -20.04 -2.97 -8.59
N VAL A 460 -20.61 -2.67 -9.76
CA VAL A 460 -20.53 -3.58 -10.92
C VAL A 460 -19.20 -3.47 -11.66
N GLY A 461 -18.37 -2.51 -11.27
CA GLY A 461 -17.09 -2.26 -11.90
C GLY A 461 -16.56 -0.88 -11.59
N HIS A 462 -15.40 -0.59 -12.16
CA HIS A 462 -14.65 0.66 -12.04
C HIS A 462 -13.86 0.93 -13.34
N TRP A 463 -13.29 2.13 -13.46
CA TRP A 463 -12.37 2.42 -14.57
C TRP A 463 -11.07 1.65 -14.39
N LEU A 464 -10.44 1.27 -15.51
CA LEU A 464 -9.20 0.49 -15.53
C LEU A 464 -8.17 1.13 -16.47
N GLY A 465 -6.88 1.07 -16.11
CA GLY A 465 -5.78 1.62 -16.91
C GLY A 465 -4.42 1.45 -16.24
N LEU A 466 -3.71 2.55 -16.00
CA LEU A 466 -2.42 2.51 -15.30
C LEU A 466 -2.51 2.12 -13.82
N ASP A 467 -3.71 2.26 -13.25
CA ASP A 467 -4.08 1.74 -11.93
C ASP A 467 -5.27 0.79 -12.11
N THR A 468 -5.45 -0.15 -11.17
CA THR A 468 -6.58 -1.08 -11.18
C THR A 468 -7.90 -0.33 -11.02
N HIS A 469 -8.03 0.45 -9.94
CA HIS A 469 -9.11 1.44 -9.79
C HIS A 469 -8.66 2.78 -10.37
N ASP A 470 -8.64 2.88 -11.70
CA ASP A 470 -8.13 4.03 -12.45
C ASP A 470 -9.03 5.26 -12.32
N SER A 471 -8.47 6.44 -12.60
CA SER A 471 -9.20 7.68 -12.89
C SER A 471 -10.36 7.99 -11.91
N SER A 472 -10.16 7.77 -10.61
CA SER A 472 -11.20 7.79 -9.56
C SER A 472 -11.97 9.10 -9.36
N THR A 473 -11.50 10.20 -9.96
CA THR A 473 -12.19 11.50 -9.95
C THR A 473 -13.27 11.60 -11.03
N MET A 474 -13.31 10.64 -11.96
CA MET A 474 -14.26 10.60 -13.07
C MET A 474 -15.62 10.09 -12.60
N ASN A 475 -16.66 10.88 -12.85
CA ASN A 475 -18.03 10.57 -12.41
C ASN A 475 -18.58 9.30 -13.11
N HIS A 476 -19.19 8.40 -12.34
CA HIS A 476 -19.85 7.19 -12.83
C HIS A 476 -21.12 7.44 -13.66
N ASP A 477 -21.64 8.67 -13.65
CA ASP A 477 -22.73 9.14 -14.52
C ASP A 477 -22.26 9.69 -15.86
N ARG A 478 -20.94 9.76 -16.09
CA ARG A 478 -20.39 10.20 -17.36
C ARG A 478 -20.71 9.16 -18.44
N PRO A 479 -21.29 9.56 -19.59
CA PRO A 479 -21.52 8.66 -20.72
C PRO A 479 -20.20 8.05 -21.20
N LEU A 480 -20.18 6.74 -21.42
CA LEU A 480 -19.04 6.01 -21.94
C LEU A 480 -18.69 6.50 -23.35
N GLU A 481 -17.41 6.72 -23.58
CA GLU A 481 -16.85 7.18 -24.85
C GLU A 481 -15.89 6.11 -25.41
N PRO A 482 -15.71 6.01 -26.73
CA PRO A 482 -14.69 5.16 -27.32
C PRO A 482 -13.30 5.40 -26.70
N GLY A 483 -12.60 4.31 -26.38
CA GLY A 483 -11.31 4.33 -25.67
C GLY A 483 -11.43 4.29 -24.15
N VAL A 484 -12.62 4.41 -23.56
CA VAL A 484 -12.80 4.15 -22.11
C VAL A 484 -12.66 2.66 -21.84
N VAL A 485 -11.95 2.30 -20.77
CA VAL A 485 -11.83 0.92 -20.30
C VAL A 485 -12.33 0.82 -18.85
N LEU A 486 -13.12 -0.21 -18.57
CA LEU A 486 -13.75 -0.48 -17.28
C LEU A 486 -13.87 -1.99 -17.03
N THR A 487 -14.03 -2.40 -15.78
CA THR A 487 -14.40 -3.76 -15.40
C THR A 487 -15.92 -3.94 -15.42
N ILE A 488 -16.37 -5.19 -15.60
CA ILE A 488 -17.76 -5.63 -15.37
C ILE A 488 -17.73 -6.87 -14.48
N GLU A 489 -18.05 -6.71 -13.20
CA GLU A 489 -17.79 -7.67 -12.13
C GLU A 489 -19.00 -7.91 -11.20
N PRO A 490 -20.17 -8.34 -11.68
CA PRO A 490 -21.25 -8.73 -10.78
C PRO A 490 -20.84 -9.94 -9.92
N GLY A 491 -21.39 -10.01 -8.71
CA GLY A 491 -21.15 -11.14 -7.81
C GLY A 491 -22.28 -11.40 -6.83
N LEU A 492 -22.37 -12.63 -6.35
CA LEU A 492 -23.25 -13.07 -5.27
C LEU A 492 -22.45 -13.79 -4.19
N TYR A 493 -22.62 -13.34 -2.95
CA TYR A 493 -21.93 -13.87 -1.77
C TYR A 493 -22.97 -14.29 -0.74
N ILE A 494 -23.29 -15.57 -0.70
CA ILE A 494 -24.30 -16.12 0.20
C ILE A 494 -23.61 -16.56 1.49
N PRO A 495 -23.91 -15.93 2.64
CA PRO A 495 -23.22 -16.24 3.89
C PRO A 495 -23.27 -17.73 4.25
N ASP A 496 -22.23 -18.21 4.91
CA ASP A 496 -22.16 -19.58 5.42
C ASP A 496 -23.02 -19.74 6.69
N ASP A 497 -24.33 -19.79 6.46
CA ASP A 497 -25.37 -19.91 7.47
C ASP A 497 -26.39 -20.96 6.99
N GLU A 498 -26.68 -21.94 7.85
CA GLU A 498 -27.61 -23.05 7.56
C GLU A 498 -29.00 -22.57 7.10
N ALA A 499 -29.40 -21.34 7.44
CA ALA A 499 -30.64 -20.73 6.96
C ALA A 499 -30.76 -20.67 5.42
N PHE A 500 -29.63 -20.61 4.71
CA PHE A 500 -29.56 -20.58 3.25
C PHE A 500 -29.52 -21.97 2.60
N GLY A 501 -29.53 -23.04 3.41
CA GLY A 501 -29.60 -24.43 2.93
C GLY A 501 -28.46 -24.76 1.95
N PRO A 502 -28.75 -25.32 0.77
CA PRO A 502 -27.71 -25.76 -0.18
C PRO A 502 -26.91 -24.62 -0.81
N PHE A 503 -27.32 -23.36 -0.60
CA PHE A 503 -26.62 -22.18 -1.10
C PHE A 503 -25.65 -21.56 -0.09
N ALA A 504 -25.64 -22.04 1.16
CA ALA A 504 -24.80 -21.50 2.21
C ALA A 504 -23.30 -21.54 1.83
N GLY A 505 -22.61 -20.41 2.02
CA GLY A 505 -21.18 -20.29 1.76
C GLY A 505 -20.79 -20.24 0.28
N ILE A 506 -21.75 -20.11 -0.65
CA ILE A 506 -21.45 -19.94 -2.08
C ILE A 506 -21.15 -18.47 -2.37
N GLY A 507 -19.89 -18.20 -2.73
CA GLY A 507 -19.44 -16.93 -3.32
C GLY A 507 -19.09 -17.11 -4.79
N VAL A 508 -19.65 -16.28 -5.66
CA VAL A 508 -19.35 -16.24 -7.10
C VAL A 508 -19.15 -14.79 -7.53
N ARG A 509 -18.06 -14.53 -8.24
CA ARG A 509 -17.85 -13.31 -9.04
C ARG A 509 -17.32 -13.72 -10.42
N ILE A 510 -17.78 -13.02 -11.44
CA ILE A 510 -17.31 -13.16 -12.83
C ILE A 510 -16.99 -11.74 -13.30
N GLU A 511 -15.76 -11.53 -13.74
CA GLU A 511 -15.26 -10.20 -14.08
C GLU A 511 -14.47 -10.19 -15.37
N ASP A 512 -14.77 -9.22 -16.22
CA ASP A 512 -14.05 -8.98 -17.46
C ASP A 512 -13.64 -7.52 -17.63
N ASP A 513 -12.48 -7.34 -18.26
CA ASP A 513 -11.95 -6.06 -18.74
C ASP A 513 -12.64 -5.68 -20.05
N VAL A 514 -13.27 -4.50 -20.11
CA VAL A 514 -14.08 -4.07 -21.26
C VAL A 514 -13.62 -2.73 -21.80
N ALA A 515 -13.20 -2.70 -23.07
CA ALA A 515 -12.89 -1.48 -23.80
C ALA A 515 -14.08 -1.02 -24.66
N ILE A 516 -14.44 0.26 -24.58
CA ILE A 516 -15.50 0.85 -25.38
C ILE A 516 -14.96 1.20 -26.78
N THR A 517 -15.66 0.73 -27.81
CA THR A 517 -15.32 0.97 -29.21
C THR A 517 -16.29 1.95 -29.85
N LEU A 518 -16.06 2.34 -31.11
CA LEU A 518 -16.96 3.25 -31.84
C LEU A 518 -18.40 2.72 -31.95
N THR A 519 -18.57 1.40 -32.02
CA THR A 519 -19.86 0.75 -32.32
C THR A 519 -20.35 -0.16 -31.20
N GLY A 520 -19.66 -0.23 -30.07
CA GLY A 520 -19.99 -1.12 -28.97
C GLY A 520 -18.84 -1.28 -27.99
N ARG A 521 -18.42 -2.53 -27.78
CA ARG A 521 -17.40 -2.91 -26.80
C ARG A 521 -16.51 -4.02 -27.33
N ASP A 522 -15.39 -4.18 -26.65
CA ASP A 522 -14.41 -5.24 -26.83
C ASP A 522 -14.05 -5.80 -25.46
N VAL A 523 -14.16 -7.11 -25.28
CA VAL A 523 -13.88 -7.78 -24.01
C VAL A 523 -12.44 -8.29 -24.06
N LEU A 524 -11.55 -7.61 -23.35
CA LEU A 524 -10.10 -7.82 -23.44
C LEU A 524 -9.67 -9.17 -22.83
N SER A 525 -10.42 -9.66 -21.85
CA SER A 525 -10.20 -10.90 -21.11
C SER A 525 -11.02 -12.10 -21.62
N ALA A 526 -11.59 -12.00 -22.83
CA ALA A 526 -12.48 -13.03 -23.40
C ALA A 526 -11.83 -14.41 -23.61
N ASP A 527 -10.49 -14.50 -23.55
CA ASP A 527 -9.73 -15.73 -23.78
C ASP A 527 -9.88 -16.75 -22.64
N VAL A 528 -10.41 -16.37 -21.47
CA VAL A 528 -10.74 -17.30 -20.37
C VAL A 528 -12.25 -17.54 -20.28
N PRO A 529 -12.72 -18.81 -20.33
CA PRO A 529 -14.14 -19.12 -20.44
C PRO A 529 -14.94 -18.66 -19.22
N VAL A 530 -16.21 -18.33 -19.47
CA VAL A 530 -17.22 -17.97 -18.46
C VAL A 530 -18.45 -18.86 -18.53
N ALA A 531 -18.67 -19.61 -19.61
CA ALA A 531 -19.76 -20.55 -19.69
C ALA A 531 -19.46 -21.77 -18.80
N PRO A 532 -20.39 -22.20 -17.93
CA PRO A 532 -20.10 -23.27 -16.96
C PRO A 532 -19.71 -24.58 -17.65
N ASP A 533 -20.30 -24.90 -18.81
CA ASP A 533 -19.97 -26.10 -19.56
C ASP A 533 -18.56 -26.04 -20.18
N GLU A 534 -18.11 -24.85 -20.59
CA GLU A 534 -16.74 -24.64 -21.11
C GLU A 534 -15.71 -24.70 -19.97
N VAL A 535 -16.03 -24.15 -18.80
CA VAL A 535 -15.21 -24.27 -17.59
C VAL A 535 -15.07 -25.75 -17.19
N GLU A 536 -16.17 -26.50 -17.14
CA GLU A 536 -16.11 -27.94 -16.85
C GLU A 536 -15.32 -28.71 -17.91
N ALA A 537 -15.48 -28.40 -19.19
CA ALA A 537 -14.74 -29.06 -20.26
C ALA A 537 -13.23 -28.80 -20.18
N LEU A 538 -12.83 -27.55 -19.86
CA LEU A 538 -11.44 -27.17 -19.63
C LEU A 538 -10.82 -27.95 -18.47
N MET A 539 -11.55 -28.08 -17.36
CA MET A 539 -11.09 -28.81 -16.19
C MET A 539 -11.03 -30.32 -16.41
N ASP A 540 -12.03 -30.90 -17.07
CA ASP A 540 -12.09 -32.35 -17.34
C ASP A 540 -10.94 -32.80 -18.25
N ALA A 541 -10.63 -32.01 -19.29
CA ALA A 541 -9.48 -32.25 -20.16
C ALA A 541 -8.16 -32.32 -19.37
N ALA A 542 -7.97 -31.41 -18.40
CA ALA A 542 -6.77 -31.35 -17.58
C ALA A 542 -6.69 -32.51 -16.56
N LEU A 543 -7.80 -32.82 -15.88
CA LEU A 543 -7.88 -33.96 -14.96
C LEU A 543 -7.63 -35.29 -15.68
N GLY A 544 -8.09 -35.44 -16.93
CA GLY A 544 -7.81 -36.60 -17.77
C GLY A 544 -6.33 -36.78 -18.09
N VAL A 545 -5.61 -35.69 -18.38
CA VAL A 545 -4.15 -35.72 -18.60
C VAL A 545 -3.40 -36.08 -17.32
N GLN A 546 -3.78 -35.50 -16.17
CA GLN A 546 -3.15 -35.79 -14.89
C GLN A 546 -3.31 -37.26 -14.47
N ARG A 547 -4.51 -37.85 -14.66
CA ARG A 547 -4.74 -39.28 -14.39
C ARG A 547 -3.83 -40.17 -15.24
N LYS A 548 -3.71 -39.89 -16.54
CA LYS A 548 -2.80 -40.64 -17.44
C LYS A 548 -1.34 -40.55 -17.01
N GLN A 549 -0.87 -39.35 -16.66
CA GLN A 549 0.50 -39.16 -16.17
C GLN A 549 0.76 -39.89 -14.85
N GLN A 550 -0.23 -39.95 -13.97
CA GLN A 550 -0.15 -40.68 -12.71
C GLN A 550 -0.14 -42.20 -12.93
N GLU A 551 -1.01 -42.70 -13.82
CA GLU A 551 -1.02 -44.11 -14.25
C GLU A 551 0.29 -44.52 -14.96
N GLU A 552 0.89 -43.63 -15.75
CA GLU A 552 2.19 -43.83 -16.41
C GLU A 552 3.35 -43.80 -15.40
N ALA A 553 3.31 -42.92 -14.40
CA ALA A 553 4.32 -42.87 -13.34
C ALA A 553 4.24 -44.10 -12.43
N GLU A 554 3.03 -44.54 -12.08
CA GLU A 554 2.78 -45.77 -11.33
C GLU A 554 3.16 -47.01 -12.17
N GLY A 555 2.87 -47.01 -13.47
CA GLY A 555 3.28 -48.05 -14.42
C GLY A 555 4.79 -48.12 -14.67
N ALA A 556 5.49 -46.98 -14.69
CA ALA A 556 6.95 -46.91 -14.80
C ALA A 556 7.66 -47.33 -13.50
N SER A 557 7.00 -47.20 -12.35
CA SER A 557 7.48 -47.73 -11.07
C SER A 557 7.24 -49.25 -10.91
N GLY A 558 6.53 -49.88 -11.84
CA GLY A 558 6.14 -51.29 -11.82
C GLY A 558 7.19 -52.31 -12.25
N SER A 559 8.44 -51.89 -12.54
CA SER A 559 9.55 -52.81 -12.83
C SER A 559 10.68 -52.70 -11.80
N ASP A 560 10.38 -52.87 -10.51
CA ASP A 560 11.34 -53.55 -9.65
C ASP A 560 10.65 -54.33 -8.53
N SER A 561 11.18 -55.52 -8.33
CA SER A 561 10.66 -56.55 -7.45
C SER A 561 10.69 -56.15 -5.98
N ARG A 562 9.55 -56.27 -5.29
CA ARG A 562 9.49 -56.87 -3.95
C ARG A 562 8.06 -57.22 -3.55
N ALA A 563 7.82 -58.52 -3.56
CA ALA A 563 6.75 -59.18 -2.82
C ALA A 563 6.97 -58.96 -1.31
N ASP A 564 5.93 -58.51 -0.61
CA ASP A 564 5.26 -59.27 0.46
C ASP A 564 4.39 -58.34 1.30
N THR A 565 3.21 -58.86 1.68
CA THR A 565 2.17 -58.28 2.57
C THR A 565 0.93 -57.67 1.89
N ALA A 566 0.31 -58.43 0.98
CA ALA A 566 -1.11 -58.31 0.67
C ALA A 566 -1.91 -59.38 1.42
N THR A 567 -2.31 -59.12 2.68
CA THR A 567 -3.53 -59.73 3.22
C THR A 567 -4.12 -58.89 4.35
N SER A 568 -5.44 -58.68 4.26
CA SER A 568 -6.34 -58.10 5.27
C SER A 568 -6.29 -56.58 5.44
N TRP A 569 -7.15 -55.84 4.70
CA TRP A 569 -7.97 -54.72 5.23
C TRP A 569 -9.15 -54.35 4.29
N GLN A 570 -9.77 -55.34 3.61
CA GLN A 570 -11.00 -55.14 2.83
C GLN A 570 -12.31 -55.49 3.59
N SER A 571 -12.27 -55.72 4.90
CA SER A 571 -13.45 -56.20 5.65
C SER A 571 -14.21 -55.18 6.50
N THR A 572 -13.89 -53.88 6.47
CA THR A 572 -14.51 -52.92 7.42
C THR A 572 -15.30 -51.80 6.75
N ARG A 573 -16.05 -52.12 5.68
CA ARG A 573 -16.97 -51.17 5.02
C ARG A 573 -18.47 -51.45 5.20
N ARG A 574 -18.84 -52.37 6.11
CA ARG A 574 -20.24 -52.68 6.42
C ARG A 574 -20.46 -52.87 7.92
N ALA A 575 -20.56 -51.78 8.66
CA ALA A 575 -21.40 -51.69 9.86
C ALA A 575 -21.26 -50.29 10.47
N ARG A 576 -22.34 -49.50 10.45
CA ARG A 576 -22.91 -48.73 11.59
C ARG A 576 -23.78 -47.59 11.08
N MET A 577 -25.03 -47.93 10.78
CA MET A 577 -26.16 -47.05 11.05
C MET A 577 -26.85 -47.56 12.32
N ALA A 578 -26.77 -46.79 13.41
CA ALA A 578 -27.61 -46.83 14.61
C ALA A 578 -27.18 -45.66 15.55
N PRO A 579 -28.10 -45.07 16.35
CA PRO A 579 -27.89 -43.77 17.00
C PRO A 579 -26.86 -43.89 18.13
N ARG A 580 -25.85 -43.01 18.15
CA ARG A 580 -24.79 -43.03 19.18
C ARG A 580 -25.15 -42.15 20.37
N ALA A 581 -25.04 -42.75 21.56
CA ALA A 581 -25.01 -42.07 22.85
C ALA A 581 -23.81 -41.11 22.96
N LYS A 582 -23.91 -40.11 23.85
CA LYS A 582 -22.88 -39.09 24.05
C LYS A 582 -21.51 -39.71 24.41
N PRO A 583 -20.39 -39.29 23.80
CA PRO A 583 -19.08 -39.89 24.03
C PRO A 583 -18.51 -39.53 25.41
N THR A 584 -17.82 -40.48 26.05
CA THR A 584 -17.06 -40.30 27.31
C THR A 584 -15.63 -39.81 27.03
N PHE A 585 -14.94 -39.25 28.03
CA PHE A 585 -13.54 -38.78 27.94
C PHE A 585 -12.59 -39.82 27.29
N GLN A 586 -12.72 -41.10 27.64
CA GLN A 586 -11.91 -42.18 27.05
C GLN A 586 -12.17 -42.40 25.55
N SER A 587 -13.39 -42.14 25.07
CA SER A 587 -13.70 -42.26 23.63
C SER A 587 -13.15 -41.11 22.80
N HIS A 588 -12.96 -39.93 23.42
CA HIS A 588 -12.20 -38.84 22.81
C HIS A 588 -10.70 -39.11 22.83
N LEU A 589 -10.18 -39.75 23.90
CA LEU A 589 -8.78 -40.16 24.00
C LEU A 589 -8.37 -41.11 22.85
N ALA A 590 -9.20 -42.11 22.54
CA ALA A 590 -8.94 -43.03 21.43
C ALA A 590 -8.97 -42.36 20.05
N ALA A 591 -9.81 -41.35 19.84
CA ALA A 591 -9.83 -40.56 18.61
C ALA A 591 -8.63 -39.60 18.52
N MET A 592 -8.06 -39.19 19.65
CA MET A 592 -6.81 -38.42 19.72
C MET A 592 -5.58 -39.29 19.42
N GLU A 593 -5.57 -40.55 19.87
CA GLU A 593 -4.52 -41.53 19.57
C GLU A 593 -4.39 -41.75 18.05
N GLU A 594 -5.51 -41.81 17.33
CA GLU A 594 -5.54 -42.00 15.88
C GLU A 594 -5.12 -40.74 15.10
N ALA A 595 -5.43 -39.54 15.61
CA ALA A 595 -5.11 -38.27 14.95
C ALA A 595 -3.70 -37.73 15.23
N ALA A 596 -3.01 -38.23 16.26
CA ALA A 596 -1.72 -37.69 16.75
C ALA A 596 -0.57 -38.72 16.77
N ALA A 597 -0.60 -39.70 15.87
CA ALA A 597 0.30 -40.87 15.83
C ALA A 597 1.82 -40.54 15.80
N GLY A 598 2.22 -39.30 15.48
CA GLY A 598 3.63 -38.86 15.51
C GLY A 598 4.07 -38.12 16.78
N ILE A 599 3.15 -37.72 17.67
CA ILE A 599 3.43 -36.86 18.84
C ILE A 599 3.17 -37.61 20.15
N TRP A 600 2.32 -38.63 20.12
CA TRP A 600 1.84 -39.35 21.31
C TRP A 600 2.92 -40.00 22.20
N PRO A 601 4.02 -40.57 21.66
CA PRO A 601 5.07 -41.13 22.52
C PRO A 601 5.73 -40.09 23.45
N ALA A 602 5.66 -38.80 23.13
CA ALA A 602 6.14 -37.71 23.97
C ALA A 602 5.08 -37.14 24.93
N LEU A 603 3.82 -37.61 24.84
CA LEU A 603 2.66 -37.06 25.57
C LEU A 603 2.14 -37.98 26.69
N GLN A 604 2.54 -39.26 26.73
CA GLN A 604 2.07 -40.20 27.75
C GLN A 604 2.44 -39.80 29.18
N ASP A 605 3.53 -39.04 29.36
CA ASP A 605 4.02 -38.59 30.66
C ASP A 605 3.82 -37.08 30.91
N CYS A 606 3.18 -36.35 29.99
CA CYS A 606 3.03 -34.90 30.10
C CYS A 606 1.82 -34.52 31.00
N PRO A 607 1.99 -33.69 32.04
CA PRO A 607 0.89 -33.25 32.89
C PRO A 607 -0.22 -32.58 32.05
N PRO A 608 -1.52 -32.85 32.32
CA PRO A 608 -2.63 -32.30 31.51
C PRO A 608 -2.64 -30.76 31.39
N ALA A 609 -2.20 -30.05 32.42
CA ALA A 609 -2.07 -28.60 32.41
C ALA A 609 -0.92 -28.12 31.50
N GLU A 610 0.23 -28.79 31.51
CA GLU A 610 1.34 -28.48 30.59
C GLU A 610 0.94 -28.77 29.15
N LEU A 611 0.23 -29.87 28.91
CA LEU A 611 -0.30 -30.19 27.59
C LEU A 611 -1.25 -29.10 27.08
N LEU A 612 -2.19 -28.64 27.91
CA LEU A 612 -3.10 -27.54 27.57
C LEU A 612 -2.31 -26.25 27.24
N CYS A 613 -1.30 -25.92 28.05
CA CYS A 613 -0.44 -24.76 27.84
C CYS A 613 0.37 -24.84 26.54
N ALA A 614 0.92 -26.01 26.21
CA ALA A 614 1.70 -26.26 25.00
C ALA A 614 0.84 -26.21 23.73
N VAL A 615 -0.37 -26.79 23.73
CA VAL A 615 -1.26 -26.71 22.57
C VAL A 615 -1.81 -25.28 22.38
N ALA A 616 -2.06 -24.58 23.48
CA ALA A 616 -2.58 -23.21 23.47
C ALA A 616 -1.55 -22.21 22.90
N SER A 617 -0.27 -22.34 23.26
CA SER A 617 0.80 -21.48 22.72
C SER A 617 1.06 -21.73 21.23
N ARG A 618 0.97 -23.00 20.78
CA ARG A 618 1.20 -23.42 19.40
C ARG A 618 0.02 -23.14 18.46
N GLY A 619 -1.16 -22.83 18.98
CA GLY A 619 -2.32 -22.44 18.16
C GLY A 619 -3.27 -23.58 17.76
N HIS A 620 -3.21 -24.74 18.43
CA HIS A 620 -4.05 -25.90 18.09
C HIS A 620 -5.47 -25.81 18.68
N LYS A 621 -6.31 -24.96 18.08
CA LYS A 621 -7.67 -24.63 18.53
C LYS A 621 -8.60 -25.83 18.79
N SER A 622 -8.53 -26.87 17.94
CA SER A 622 -9.35 -28.08 18.10
C SER A 622 -8.91 -28.94 19.28
N LEU A 623 -7.59 -29.09 19.48
CA LEU A 623 -7.03 -29.82 20.61
C LEU A 623 -7.26 -29.07 21.92
N THR A 624 -7.08 -27.74 21.94
CA THR A 624 -7.42 -26.92 23.12
C THR A 624 -8.89 -27.10 23.50
N ARG A 625 -9.81 -27.02 22.54
CA ARG A 625 -11.24 -27.25 22.81
C ARG A 625 -11.46 -28.65 23.39
N LEU A 626 -10.86 -29.66 22.80
CA LEU A 626 -11.02 -31.04 23.24
C LEU A 626 -10.53 -31.25 24.68
N LEU A 627 -9.33 -30.76 25.00
CA LEU A 627 -8.76 -30.84 26.36
C LEU A 627 -9.65 -30.14 27.40
N LEU A 628 -10.24 -28.99 27.07
CA LEU A 628 -11.16 -28.28 27.96
C LEU A 628 -12.46 -29.06 28.21
N HIS A 629 -13.07 -29.65 27.17
CA HIS A 629 -14.28 -30.50 27.32
C HIS A 629 -14.00 -31.78 28.09
N SER A 630 -12.74 -32.21 28.04
CA SER A 630 -12.20 -33.36 28.73
C SER A 630 -11.96 -33.11 30.23
N GLY A 631 -12.22 -31.90 30.73
CA GLY A 631 -12.12 -31.57 32.16
C GLY A 631 -10.72 -31.19 32.62
N VAL A 632 -9.79 -30.88 31.71
CA VAL A 632 -8.49 -30.31 32.08
C VAL A 632 -8.72 -28.95 32.75
N PRO A 633 -8.14 -28.68 33.94
CA PRO A 633 -8.29 -27.39 34.60
C PRO A 633 -7.84 -26.23 33.71
N VAL A 634 -8.75 -25.32 33.39
CA VAL A 634 -8.51 -24.20 32.46
C VAL A 634 -7.41 -23.25 32.94
N ASP A 635 -7.31 -23.06 34.26
CA ASP A 635 -6.29 -22.24 34.92
C ASP A 635 -5.09 -23.07 35.43
N GLY A 636 -4.96 -24.32 34.97
CA GLY A 636 -3.79 -25.15 35.26
C GLY A 636 -2.52 -24.47 34.72
N ALA A 637 -1.53 -24.32 35.60
CA ALA A 637 -0.21 -23.82 35.24
C ALA A 637 0.62 -24.93 34.57
N GLY A 638 1.37 -24.57 33.53
CA GLY A 638 2.40 -25.42 32.97
C GLY A 638 3.63 -25.54 33.88
N GLU A 639 4.66 -26.25 33.42
CA GLU A 639 5.93 -26.47 34.13
C GLU A 639 6.68 -25.16 34.42
N ASP A 640 6.54 -24.17 33.53
CA ASP A 640 7.07 -22.82 33.73
C ASP A 640 6.20 -21.96 34.69
N GLY A 641 5.11 -22.51 35.20
CA GLY A 641 4.13 -21.86 36.07
C GLY A 641 3.08 -21.01 35.34
N ARG A 642 3.20 -20.79 34.02
CA ARG A 642 2.28 -19.93 33.25
C ARG A 642 1.03 -20.71 32.86
N THR A 643 -0.13 -20.05 32.86
CA THR A 643 -1.37 -20.66 32.38
C THR A 643 -1.45 -20.68 30.86
N ALA A 644 -2.34 -21.50 30.33
CA ALA A 644 -2.64 -21.57 28.90
C ALA A 644 -3.09 -20.21 28.35
N LEU A 645 -3.82 -19.42 29.15
CA LEU A 645 -4.28 -18.09 28.76
C LEU A 645 -3.10 -17.11 28.58
N ILE A 646 -2.13 -17.11 29.50
CA ILE A 646 -0.92 -16.27 29.41
C ILE A 646 -0.10 -16.64 28.17
N ARG A 647 0.16 -17.93 27.96
CA ARG A 647 0.95 -18.38 26.80
C ARG A 647 0.23 -18.13 25.47
N ALA A 648 -1.09 -18.37 25.40
CA ALA A 648 -1.87 -18.09 24.18
C ALA A 648 -1.94 -16.59 23.85
N ALA A 649 -2.07 -15.75 24.87
CA ALA A 649 -2.10 -14.29 24.72
C ALA A 649 -0.74 -13.75 24.25
N GLY A 650 0.37 -14.22 24.84
CA GLY A 650 1.73 -13.86 24.45
C GLY A 650 2.16 -14.39 23.07
N SER A 651 1.54 -15.46 22.58
CA SER A 651 1.75 -16.00 21.22
C SER A 651 0.71 -15.52 20.20
N GLY A 652 -0.17 -14.58 20.57
CA GLY A 652 -1.14 -13.96 19.65
C GLY A 652 -2.27 -14.87 19.18
N ARG A 653 -2.57 -15.95 19.92
CA ARG A 653 -3.59 -16.95 19.55
C ARG A 653 -4.99 -16.50 19.97
N THR A 654 -5.51 -15.43 19.38
CA THR A 654 -6.79 -14.79 19.79
C THR A 654 -7.98 -15.75 19.82
N GLY A 655 -8.08 -16.66 18.85
CA GLY A 655 -9.15 -17.67 18.82
C GLY A 655 -9.07 -18.70 19.96
N ILE A 656 -7.89 -18.93 20.51
CA ILE A 656 -7.67 -19.79 21.68
C ILE A 656 -7.88 -19.00 22.97
N VAL A 657 -7.40 -17.76 23.04
CA VAL A 657 -7.70 -16.84 24.15
C VAL A 657 -9.22 -16.75 24.35
N GLN A 658 -9.98 -16.60 23.27
CA GLN A 658 -11.44 -16.59 23.32
C GLN A 658 -12.02 -17.91 23.88
N GLN A 659 -11.50 -19.06 23.45
CA GLN A 659 -11.96 -20.36 23.95
C GLN A 659 -11.67 -20.56 25.44
N LEU A 660 -10.47 -20.17 25.89
CA LEU A 660 -10.07 -20.27 27.29
C LEU A 660 -10.95 -19.37 28.17
N LEU A 661 -11.20 -18.13 27.76
CA LEU A 661 -12.09 -17.22 28.47
C LEU A 661 -13.54 -17.73 28.51
N GLN A 662 -14.04 -18.31 27.42
CA GLN A 662 -15.37 -18.95 27.38
C GLN A 662 -15.46 -20.18 28.28
N ALA A 663 -14.35 -20.91 28.46
CA ALA A 663 -14.24 -22.03 29.38
C ALA A 663 -14.03 -21.60 30.84
N GLY A 664 -14.07 -20.30 31.14
CA GLY A 664 -13.98 -19.76 32.50
C GLY A 664 -12.56 -19.47 32.99
N ALA A 665 -11.57 -19.34 32.09
CA ALA A 665 -10.22 -18.94 32.47
C ALA A 665 -10.21 -17.63 33.25
N ALA A 666 -9.48 -17.58 34.36
CA ALA A 666 -9.30 -16.37 35.14
C ALA A 666 -8.48 -15.34 34.35
N VAL A 667 -9.16 -14.30 33.86
CA VAL A 667 -8.59 -13.28 32.96
C VAL A 667 -7.41 -12.51 33.58
N ASP A 668 -7.40 -12.41 34.92
CA ASP A 668 -6.46 -11.60 35.70
C ASP A 668 -5.42 -12.43 36.47
N LEU A 669 -5.36 -13.74 36.21
CA LEU A 669 -4.42 -14.61 36.89
C LEU A 669 -2.99 -14.22 36.50
N ALA A 670 -2.21 -13.86 37.50
CA ALA A 670 -0.84 -13.40 37.32
C ALA A 670 0.11 -14.56 37.56
N TRP A 671 0.97 -14.84 36.58
CA TRP A 671 2.15 -15.65 36.81
C TRP A 671 3.15 -14.89 37.69
N GLN A 672 3.88 -15.60 38.54
CA GLN A 672 5.01 -15.07 39.32
C GLN A 672 6.21 -16.00 39.13
N ALA A 673 7.39 -15.43 38.92
CA ALA A 673 8.60 -16.22 38.78
C ALA A 673 8.98 -16.91 40.11
N PRO A 674 9.41 -18.19 40.10
CA PRO A 674 9.91 -18.86 41.30
C PRO A 674 11.17 -18.18 41.84
N ALA A 675 11.20 -17.90 43.14
CA ALA A 675 12.37 -17.33 43.81
C ALA A 675 13.61 -18.24 43.64
N GLY A 676 14.70 -17.68 43.10
CA GLY A 676 15.97 -18.40 42.92
C GLY A 676 16.15 -19.14 41.59
N SER A 677 15.24 -19.02 40.64
CA SER A 677 15.45 -19.52 39.27
C SER A 677 16.48 -18.63 38.56
N GLY A 678 17.74 -19.07 38.49
CA GLY A 678 18.84 -18.38 37.79
C GLY A 678 18.68 -18.26 36.26
N ALA A 679 17.45 -18.28 35.75
CA ALA A 679 17.13 -17.87 34.40
C ALA A 679 17.28 -16.35 34.31
N THR A 680 17.94 -15.86 33.26
CA THR A 680 17.87 -14.45 32.87
C THR A 680 16.43 -14.13 32.50
N ALA A 681 15.63 -13.78 33.50
CA ALA A 681 14.23 -13.44 33.34
C ALA A 681 14.10 -12.23 32.40
N PRO A 682 13.05 -12.15 31.55
CA PRO A 682 12.59 -10.85 31.12
C PRO A 682 12.22 -10.06 32.39
N GLU A 683 12.52 -8.78 32.44
CA GLU A 683 12.55 -7.90 33.62
C GLU A 683 11.23 -7.77 34.44
N HIS A 684 10.21 -8.57 34.15
CA HIS A 684 8.88 -8.51 34.74
C HIS A 684 8.56 -9.81 35.50
N GLY A 685 8.84 -9.81 36.81
CA GLY A 685 8.65 -10.96 37.71
C GLY A 685 7.19 -11.33 38.02
N SER A 686 6.20 -10.56 37.52
CA SER A 686 4.80 -10.98 37.46
C SER A 686 4.20 -10.65 36.09
N THR A 687 3.42 -11.56 35.50
CA THR A 687 2.89 -11.40 34.14
C THR A 687 1.45 -11.90 34.05
N THR A 688 0.55 -11.06 33.54
CA THR A 688 -0.82 -11.43 33.19
C THR A 688 -0.95 -11.66 31.69
N ALA A 689 -2.08 -12.22 31.25
CA ALA A 689 -2.37 -12.40 29.83
C ALA A 689 -2.37 -11.06 29.05
N LEU A 690 -2.86 -9.98 29.67
CA LEU A 690 -2.86 -8.65 29.05
C LEU A 690 -1.43 -8.12 28.86
N LEU A 691 -0.58 -8.26 29.89
CA LEU A 691 0.81 -7.82 29.82
C LEU A 691 1.60 -8.61 28.77
N SER A 692 1.41 -9.94 28.69
CA SER A 692 2.01 -10.78 27.65
C SER A 692 1.53 -10.42 26.25
N ALA A 693 0.23 -10.21 26.05
CA ALA A 693 -0.31 -9.81 24.75
C ALA A 693 0.21 -8.45 24.29
N ALA A 694 0.38 -7.50 25.22
CA ALA A 694 0.90 -6.17 24.92
C ALA A 694 2.40 -6.20 24.59
N ALA A 695 3.19 -6.96 25.36
CA ALA A 695 4.62 -7.17 25.10
C ALA A 695 4.90 -7.91 23.78
N GLY A 696 3.99 -8.78 23.33
CA GLY A 696 4.08 -9.47 22.03
C GLY A 696 3.42 -8.75 20.85
N GLY A 697 2.83 -7.56 21.06
CA GLY A 697 2.24 -6.76 19.98
C GLY A 697 0.89 -7.26 19.47
N HIS A 698 0.17 -8.09 20.24
CA HIS A 698 -1.04 -8.78 19.81
C HIS A 698 -2.32 -7.99 20.12
N ALA A 699 -2.56 -6.92 19.35
CA ALA A 699 -3.72 -6.02 19.53
C ALA A 699 -5.09 -6.73 19.61
N PRO A 700 -5.40 -7.77 18.82
CA PRO A 700 -6.67 -8.48 18.95
C PRO A 700 -6.83 -9.20 20.30
N CYS A 701 -5.75 -9.75 20.86
CA CYS A 701 -5.75 -10.35 22.20
C CYS A 701 -5.94 -9.27 23.28
N VAL A 702 -5.24 -8.13 23.18
CA VAL A 702 -5.38 -6.98 24.10
C VAL A 702 -6.84 -6.49 24.12
N ARG A 703 -7.44 -6.28 22.95
CA ARG A 703 -8.84 -5.84 22.82
C ARG A 703 -9.81 -6.84 23.45
N LEU A 704 -9.60 -8.13 23.21
CA LEU A 704 -10.44 -9.20 23.74
C LEU A 704 -10.35 -9.30 25.27
N LEU A 705 -9.14 -9.27 25.84
CA LEU A 705 -8.91 -9.36 27.28
C LEU A 705 -9.53 -8.15 28.02
N CYS A 706 -9.36 -6.93 27.52
CA CYS A 706 -9.98 -5.74 28.12
C CYS A 706 -11.52 -5.77 28.05
N ARG A 707 -12.10 -6.31 26.96
CA ARG A 707 -13.57 -6.51 26.88
C ARG A 707 -14.09 -7.53 27.90
N CYS A 708 -13.26 -8.48 28.30
CA CYS A 708 -13.57 -9.49 29.30
C CYS A 708 -13.29 -9.04 30.75
N GLY A 709 -13.02 -7.75 30.97
CA GLY A 709 -12.98 -7.15 32.30
C GLY A 709 -11.58 -6.93 32.89
N THR A 710 -10.50 -7.16 32.14
CA THR A 710 -9.16 -6.81 32.62
C THR A 710 -9.00 -5.30 32.80
N ALA A 711 -8.51 -4.89 33.97
CA ALA A 711 -8.12 -3.50 34.21
C ALA A 711 -6.97 -3.08 33.27
N VAL A 712 -7.26 -2.18 32.34
CA VAL A 712 -6.32 -1.71 31.30
C VAL A 712 -5.01 -1.14 31.86
N ASN A 713 -5.09 -0.49 33.03
CA ASN A 713 -3.96 0.14 33.72
C ASN A 713 -3.33 -0.77 34.80
N ARG A 714 -3.64 -2.07 34.83
CA ARG A 714 -3.00 -2.96 35.82
C ARG A 714 -1.49 -2.98 35.57
N GLN A 715 -0.76 -2.77 36.65
CA GLN A 715 0.70 -2.81 36.69
C GLN A 715 1.18 -4.18 37.18
N ASP A 716 2.31 -4.62 36.68
CA ASP A 716 2.95 -5.82 37.20
C ASP A 716 3.49 -5.60 38.62
N ALA A 717 3.55 -6.67 39.41
CA ALA A 717 3.95 -6.58 40.82
C ALA A 717 5.45 -6.28 41.02
N THR A 718 6.29 -6.48 40.01
CA THR A 718 7.75 -6.39 40.10
C THR A 718 8.23 -5.00 39.70
N SER A 719 8.09 -4.62 38.44
CA SER A 719 8.51 -3.31 37.90
C SER A 719 7.46 -2.22 38.05
N GLY A 720 6.18 -2.59 38.17
CA GLY A 720 5.09 -1.61 38.08
C GLY A 720 4.76 -1.21 36.63
N ALA A 721 5.26 -1.92 35.63
CA ALA A 721 4.98 -1.69 34.23
C ALA A 721 3.53 -2.09 33.90
N SER A 722 2.83 -1.22 33.17
CA SER A 722 1.51 -1.52 32.60
C SER A 722 1.61 -2.09 31.19
N ALA A 723 0.50 -2.55 30.62
CA ALA A 723 0.44 -3.00 29.23
C ALA A 723 0.95 -1.92 28.25
N LEU A 724 0.69 -0.64 28.56
CA LEU A 724 1.14 0.47 27.73
C LEU A 724 2.66 0.66 27.80
N HIS A 725 3.29 0.44 28.96
CA HIS A 725 4.75 0.48 29.09
C HIS A 725 5.41 -0.61 28.24
N LEU A 726 4.92 -1.84 28.34
CA LEU A 726 5.49 -2.99 27.62
C LEU A 726 5.34 -2.85 26.11
N ALA A 727 4.16 -2.44 25.64
CA ALA A 727 3.91 -2.18 24.23
C ALA A 727 4.78 -1.01 23.70
N ALA A 728 5.00 0.01 24.54
CA ALA A 728 5.80 1.16 24.19
C ALA A 728 7.31 0.84 24.10
N ALA A 729 7.84 0.10 25.07
CA ALA A 729 9.22 -0.37 25.12
C ALA A 729 9.55 -1.35 23.98
N ALA A 730 8.59 -2.19 23.57
CA ALA A 730 8.75 -3.16 22.47
C ALA A 730 8.44 -2.59 21.08
N GLY A 731 7.94 -1.35 20.99
CA GLY A 731 7.71 -0.68 19.71
C GLY A 731 6.41 -1.08 18.99
N HIS A 732 5.43 -1.61 19.70
CA HIS A 732 4.17 -2.09 19.13
C HIS A 732 3.12 -0.98 19.00
N ASP A 733 3.25 -0.16 17.95
CA ASP A 733 2.41 1.01 17.69
C ASP A 733 0.90 0.70 17.61
N ALA A 734 0.51 -0.42 16.98
CA ALA A 734 -0.90 -0.83 16.89
C ALA A 734 -1.53 -1.11 18.26
N VAL A 735 -0.76 -1.70 19.19
CA VAL A 735 -1.21 -1.92 20.57
C VAL A 735 -1.26 -0.62 21.35
N VAL A 736 -0.28 0.26 21.19
CA VAL A 736 -0.23 1.57 21.84
C VAL A 736 -1.43 2.43 21.40
N ARG A 737 -1.71 2.50 20.09
CA ARG A 737 -2.89 3.21 19.56
C ARG A 737 -4.19 2.64 20.13
N LEU A 738 -4.33 1.32 20.14
CA LEU A 738 -5.50 0.65 20.74
C LEU A 738 -5.66 1.02 22.22
N LEU A 739 -4.60 0.90 23.01
CA LEU A 739 -4.62 1.17 24.46
C LEU A 739 -5.00 2.63 24.75
N VAL A 740 -4.41 3.58 24.03
CA VAL A 740 -4.55 5.01 24.32
C VAL A 740 -5.84 5.58 23.72
N SER A 741 -6.13 5.31 22.44
CA SER A 741 -7.26 5.93 21.73
C SER A 741 -8.60 5.23 21.97
N GLU A 742 -8.62 3.90 22.07
CA GLU A 742 -9.88 3.14 22.22
C GLU A 742 -10.13 2.73 23.67
N LEU A 743 -9.10 2.23 24.36
CA LEU A 743 -9.24 1.65 25.70
C LEU A 743 -8.96 2.65 26.84
N ARG A 744 -8.61 3.91 26.51
CA ARG A 744 -8.35 5.00 27.46
C ARG A 744 -7.34 4.64 28.56
N ALA A 745 -6.29 3.91 28.21
CA ALA A 745 -5.16 3.68 29.09
C ALA A 745 -4.54 5.02 29.51
N ALA A 746 -4.06 5.10 30.76
CA ALA A 746 -3.43 6.32 31.27
C ALA A 746 -2.04 6.50 30.62
N PRO A 747 -1.84 7.53 29.78
CA PRO A 747 -0.60 7.70 29.01
C PRO A 747 0.59 8.09 29.89
N ASP A 748 0.33 8.69 31.05
CA ASP A 748 1.33 9.20 32.00
C ASP A 748 1.49 8.34 33.25
N LEU A 749 0.90 7.13 33.26
CA LEU A 749 1.07 6.22 34.38
C LEU A 749 2.55 5.91 34.56
N GLN A 750 3.06 6.10 35.77
CA GLN A 750 4.46 5.85 36.11
C GLN A 750 4.63 4.46 36.74
N ASP A 751 5.66 3.74 36.32
CA ASP A 751 6.09 2.50 36.96
C ASP A 751 6.87 2.77 38.28
N LYS A 752 7.46 1.74 38.90
CA LYS A 752 8.21 1.92 40.15
C LYS A 752 9.53 2.69 39.99
N ALA A 753 10.11 2.71 38.80
CA ALA A 753 11.24 3.57 38.46
C ALA A 753 10.79 5.00 38.08
N THR A 754 9.48 5.27 38.20
CA THR A 754 8.79 6.48 37.75
C THR A 754 8.93 6.73 36.24
N MET A 755 9.22 5.68 35.48
CA MET A 755 9.24 5.72 34.02
C MET A 755 7.82 5.78 33.48
N THR A 756 7.62 6.59 32.45
CA THR A 756 6.36 6.65 31.69
C THR A 756 6.50 5.81 30.41
N PRO A 757 5.38 5.43 29.76
CA PRO A 757 5.42 4.79 28.45
C PRO A 757 6.15 5.63 27.39
N LEU A 758 6.03 6.97 27.45
CA LEU A 758 6.73 7.87 26.54
C LEU A 758 8.25 7.81 26.72
N MET A 759 8.72 7.75 27.98
CA MET A 759 10.14 7.57 28.29
C MET A 759 10.68 6.23 27.79
N ALA A 760 9.95 5.14 28.02
CA ALA A 760 10.34 3.80 27.56
C ALA A 760 10.44 3.74 26.02
N ALA A 761 9.46 4.29 25.31
CA ALA A 761 9.51 4.38 23.84
C ALA A 761 10.65 5.28 23.34
N ALA A 762 10.93 6.35 24.08
CA ALA A 762 11.94 7.33 23.70
C ALA A 762 13.37 6.77 23.84
N GLU A 763 13.65 6.04 24.91
CA GLU A 763 14.91 5.33 25.14
C GLU A 763 15.13 4.21 24.11
N ALA A 764 14.10 3.41 23.86
CA ALA A 764 14.13 2.33 22.87
C ALA A 764 14.22 2.83 21.42
N GLY A 765 13.81 4.07 21.14
CA GLY A 765 13.91 4.70 19.82
C GLY A 765 12.70 4.49 18.91
N HIS A 766 11.55 4.11 19.46
CA HIS A 766 10.34 3.77 18.71
C HIS A 766 9.54 5.01 18.31
N SER A 767 9.98 5.71 17.27
CA SER A 767 9.40 6.98 16.80
C SER A 767 7.88 6.96 16.52
N LEU A 768 7.33 5.87 15.96
CA LEU A 768 5.88 5.74 15.70
C LEU A 768 5.07 5.61 17.00
N VAL A 769 5.61 4.91 18.00
CA VAL A 769 5.01 4.81 19.34
C VAL A 769 5.08 6.15 20.05
N VAL A 770 6.22 6.85 19.99
CA VAL A 770 6.38 8.20 20.55
C VAL A 770 5.31 9.13 19.98
N GLN A 771 5.13 9.15 18.65
CA GLN A 771 4.06 9.94 18.04
C GLN A 771 2.67 9.54 18.54
N ALA A 772 2.37 8.23 18.61
CA ALA A 772 1.06 7.76 19.07
C ALA A 772 0.77 8.13 20.54
N LEU A 773 1.78 8.14 21.40
CA LEU A 773 1.65 8.57 22.80
C LEU A 773 1.42 10.09 22.91
N LEU A 774 2.12 10.88 22.09
CA LEU A 774 1.94 12.34 22.03
C LEU A 774 0.56 12.72 21.50
N ASP A 775 0.10 12.06 20.43
CA ASP A 775 -1.28 12.21 19.91
C ASP A 775 -2.33 11.84 20.98
N GLY A 776 -1.95 10.91 21.87
CA GLY A 776 -2.71 10.47 23.03
C GLY A 776 -2.66 11.38 24.26
N GLY A 777 -1.95 12.51 24.18
CA GLY A 777 -1.84 13.49 25.26
C GLY A 777 -0.82 13.15 26.33
N ALA A 778 0.19 12.31 26.06
CA ALA A 778 1.28 12.04 27.00
C ALA A 778 2.08 13.32 27.34
N ALA A 779 2.39 13.51 28.62
CA ALA A 779 3.15 14.65 29.12
C ALA A 779 4.65 14.53 28.76
N LEU A 780 5.17 15.55 28.07
CA LEU A 780 6.54 15.57 27.54
C LEU A 780 7.65 15.63 28.60
N ASN A 781 7.36 16.28 29.72
CA ASN A 781 8.37 16.77 30.66
C ASN A 781 8.29 16.11 32.06
N LEU A 782 7.56 15.00 32.19
CA LEU A 782 7.67 14.18 33.41
C LEU A 782 9.11 13.68 33.56
N GLN A 783 9.52 13.40 34.79
CA GLN A 783 10.85 12.93 35.13
C GLN A 783 10.77 11.58 35.85
N ASP A 784 11.69 10.69 35.52
CA ASP A 784 11.88 9.42 36.19
C ASP A 784 12.65 9.57 37.52
N SER A 785 13.05 8.44 38.10
CA SER A 785 13.70 8.40 39.42
C SER A 785 15.12 8.93 39.39
N GLU A 786 15.73 9.03 38.21
CA GLU A 786 17.01 9.69 37.95
C GLU A 786 16.83 11.16 37.52
N GLY A 787 15.61 11.68 37.48
CA GLY A 787 15.32 13.02 36.96
C GLY A 787 15.38 13.11 35.43
N ALA A 788 15.42 12.00 34.70
CA ALA A 788 15.48 11.98 33.25
C ALA A 788 14.08 12.15 32.64
N THR A 789 13.98 12.99 31.61
CA THR A 789 12.80 13.14 30.75
C THR A 789 12.91 12.23 29.54
N ALA A 790 11.83 12.08 28.77
CA ALA A 790 11.86 11.35 27.49
C ALA A 790 12.93 11.93 26.53
N LEU A 791 13.15 13.25 26.52
CA LEU A 791 14.18 13.89 25.71
C LEU A 791 15.59 13.53 26.19
N LEU A 792 15.84 13.55 27.50
CA LEU A 792 17.12 13.16 28.10
C LEU A 792 17.46 11.70 27.79
N LEU A 793 16.49 10.80 27.91
CA LEU A 793 16.66 9.38 27.61
C LEU A 793 16.90 9.12 26.10
N ALA A 794 16.14 9.77 25.22
CA ALA A 794 16.37 9.68 23.77
C ALA A 794 17.75 10.22 23.37
N ALA A 795 18.20 11.30 24.03
CA ALA A 795 19.50 11.90 23.82
C ALA A 795 20.64 10.98 24.31
N ARG A 796 20.50 10.41 25.51
CA ARG A 796 21.41 9.40 26.10
C ARG A 796 21.53 8.15 25.22
N ALA A 797 20.41 7.65 24.70
CA ALA A 797 20.36 6.48 23.83
C ALA A 797 20.63 6.80 22.33
N ALA A 798 21.06 8.02 22.01
CA ALA A 798 21.38 8.48 20.65
C ALA A 798 20.25 8.30 19.61
N ARG A 799 18.98 8.42 20.02
CA ARG A 799 17.79 8.24 19.18
C ARG A 799 17.40 9.52 18.43
N ALA A 800 18.17 9.88 17.40
CA ALA A 800 18.04 11.17 16.70
C ALA A 800 16.61 11.48 16.17
N VAL A 801 15.89 10.49 15.64
CA VAL A 801 14.52 10.68 15.14
C VAL A 801 13.56 11.02 16.27
N VAL A 802 13.67 10.34 17.42
CA VAL A 802 12.85 10.60 18.60
C VAL A 802 13.16 11.96 19.21
N VAL A 803 14.44 12.33 19.32
CA VAL A 803 14.86 13.67 19.80
C VAL A 803 14.18 14.75 18.98
N ARG A 804 14.20 14.64 17.65
CA ARG A 804 13.53 15.59 16.75
C ARG A 804 12.02 15.66 17.00
N LEU A 805 11.35 14.53 17.19
CA LEU A 805 9.91 14.49 17.46
C LEU A 805 9.55 15.16 18.78
N LEU A 806 10.31 14.87 19.85
CA LEU A 806 10.08 15.46 21.18
C LEU A 806 10.33 16.98 21.17
N LEU A 807 11.39 17.44 20.49
CA LEU A 807 11.67 18.88 20.33
C LEU A 807 10.57 19.58 19.52
N ALA A 808 10.10 18.97 18.42
CA ALA A 808 9.00 19.50 17.62
C ALA A 808 7.68 19.58 18.41
N ALA A 809 7.48 18.67 19.36
CA ALA A 809 6.34 18.69 20.28
C ALA A 809 6.48 19.71 21.43
N GLY A 810 7.63 20.39 21.55
CA GLY A 810 7.86 21.41 22.58
C GLY A 810 8.42 20.85 23.89
N ALA A 811 9.17 19.75 23.86
CA ALA A 811 9.87 19.24 25.04
C ALA A 811 10.83 20.31 25.60
N ALA A 812 10.86 20.46 26.93
CA ALA A 812 11.74 21.41 27.59
C ALA A 812 13.20 20.96 27.46
N VAL A 813 13.97 21.72 26.68
CA VAL A 813 15.29 21.32 26.19
C VAL A 813 16.38 21.28 27.28
N ASP A 814 16.23 22.10 28.31
CA ASP A 814 17.26 22.35 29.34
C ASP A 814 16.94 21.70 30.70
N LEU A 815 15.93 20.83 30.79
CA LEU A 815 15.70 20.04 31.99
C LEU A 815 16.90 19.13 32.29
N GLN A 816 17.21 18.96 33.57
CA GLN A 816 18.40 18.25 34.04
C GLN A 816 18.03 16.99 34.81
N THR A 817 18.86 15.96 34.68
CA THR A 817 18.81 14.78 35.55
C THR A 817 19.14 15.15 36.99
N GLN A 818 18.96 14.21 37.92
CA GLN A 818 19.44 14.35 39.30
C GLN A 818 20.95 14.57 39.37
N ALA A 819 21.75 14.08 38.43
CA ALA A 819 23.17 14.40 38.36
C ALA A 819 23.44 15.86 37.92
N GLY A 820 22.41 16.58 37.47
CA GLY A 820 22.51 17.91 36.87
C GLY A 820 22.86 17.87 35.38
N ASN A 821 22.77 16.72 34.71
CA ASN A 821 23.12 16.66 33.29
C ASN A 821 21.94 17.13 32.42
N SER A 822 22.20 18.04 31.48
CA SER A 822 21.25 18.39 30.42
C SER A 822 21.36 17.43 29.23
N ALA A 823 20.42 17.50 28.28
CA ALA A 823 20.46 16.65 27.08
C ALA A 823 21.74 16.84 26.25
N LEU A 824 22.30 18.06 26.22
CA LEU A 824 23.60 18.31 25.59
C LEU A 824 24.74 17.55 26.27
N MET A 825 24.72 17.46 27.61
CA MET A 825 25.74 16.74 28.38
C MET A 825 25.62 15.24 28.20
N GLU A 826 24.39 14.70 28.21
CA GLU A 826 24.13 13.27 27.99
C GLU A 826 24.69 12.83 26.63
N VAL A 827 24.52 13.63 25.58
CA VAL A 827 25.06 13.34 24.23
C VAL A 827 26.58 13.54 24.18
N ALA A 828 27.10 14.62 24.75
CA ALA A 828 28.54 14.90 24.77
C ALA A 828 29.35 13.89 25.59
N GLY A 829 28.70 13.26 26.58
CA GLY A 829 29.25 12.20 27.40
C GLY A 829 29.32 10.83 26.74
N GLN A 830 28.66 10.61 25.60
CA GLN A 830 28.65 9.30 24.94
C GLN A 830 29.97 8.98 24.22
N PRO A 831 30.36 7.68 24.15
CA PRO A 831 31.47 7.24 23.30
C PRO A 831 31.28 7.62 21.83
N ASP A 832 30.05 7.59 21.32
CA ASP A 832 29.70 7.91 19.93
C ASP A 832 28.87 9.20 19.86
N CYS A 833 29.41 10.28 20.43
CA CYS A 833 28.77 11.60 20.48
C CYS A 833 28.18 12.01 19.12
N SER A 834 26.85 12.13 19.07
CA SER A 834 26.10 12.43 17.85
C SER A 834 26.02 13.95 17.62
N VAL A 835 26.83 14.43 16.67
CA VAL A 835 26.82 15.82 16.21
C VAL A 835 25.43 16.25 15.75
N THR A 836 24.68 15.35 15.10
CA THR A 836 23.32 15.61 14.64
C THR A 836 22.39 15.93 15.81
N ILE A 837 22.49 15.19 16.92
CA ILE A 837 21.65 15.41 18.11
C ILE A 837 22.03 16.71 18.82
N LEU A 838 23.33 16.98 18.98
CA LEU A 838 23.78 18.26 19.54
C LEU A 838 23.25 19.45 18.74
N ARG A 839 23.27 19.37 17.40
CA ARG A 839 22.73 20.41 16.53
C ARG A 839 21.23 20.60 16.71
N MET A 840 20.45 19.52 16.81
CA MET A 840 19.00 19.61 17.02
C MET A 840 18.66 20.28 18.37
N LEU A 841 19.40 19.92 19.43
CA LEU A 841 19.23 20.51 20.75
C LEU A 841 19.58 22.01 20.74
N LEU A 842 20.74 22.39 20.18
CA LEU A 842 21.16 23.80 20.06
C LEU A 842 20.19 24.63 19.22
N ALA A 843 19.72 24.09 18.09
CA ALA A 843 18.73 24.75 17.24
C ALA A 843 17.39 24.97 17.96
N SER A 844 17.10 24.16 18.98
CA SER A 844 15.90 24.28 19.82
C SER A 844 16.15 25.11 21.09
N GLY A 845 17.28 25.84 21.16
CA GLY A 845 17.59 26.77 22.23
C GLY A 845 18.32 26.15 23.43
N ALA A 846 18.90 24.95 23.32
CA ALA A 846 19.64 24.35 24.42
C ALA A 846 20.82 25.22 24.88
N SER A 847 20.92 25.46 26.18
CA SER A 847 22.00 26.26 26.76
C SER A 847 23.29 25.44 26.92
N VAL A 848 24.39 25.94 26.35
CA VAL A 848 25.73 25.33 26.47
C VAL A 848 26.39 25.59 27.83
N ASP A 849 25.89 26.57 28.57
CA ASP A 849 26.50 27.07 29.81
C ASP A 849 25.98 26.36 31.07
N ILE A 850 24.96 25.51 30.93
CA ILE A 850 24.46 24.69 32.04
C ILE A 850 25.62 23.86 32.59
N ARG A 851 25.68 23.74 33.92
CA ARG A 851 26.66 22.92 34.63
C ARG A 851 25.94 21.86 35.47
N ASN A 852 26.49 20.66 35.46
CA ASN A 852 26.01 19.58 36.31
C ASN A 852 26.52 19.74 37.75
N ARG A 853 26.18 18.79 38.64
CA ARG A 853 26.60 18.84 40.06
C ARG A 853 28.11 18.71 40.26
N GLU A 854 28.85 18.22 39.26
CA GLU A 854 30.33 18.20 39.26
C GLU A 854 30.93 19.52 38.73
N GLY A 855 30.11 20.51 38.39
CA GLY A 855 30.53 21.77 37.80
C GLY A 855 30.92 21.66 36.33
N LYS A 856 30.65 20.54 35.65
CA LYS A 856 31.01 20.31 34.24
C LYS A 856 29.89 20.75 33.30
N ALA A 857 30.25 21.42 32.21
CA ALA A 857 29.37 21.75 31.10
C ALA A 857 29.50 20.70 29.97
N ALA A 858 28.59 20.72 28.98
CA ALA A 858 28.64 19.79 27.84
C ALA A 858 29.98 19.84 27.08
N LEU A 859 30.59 21.02 27.00
CA LEU A 859 31.89 21.22 26.38
C LEU A 859 33.02 20.44 27.09
N ASP A 860 32.96 20.34 28.43
CA ASP A 860 33.96 19.64 29.24
C ASP A 860 33.94 18.13 28.95
N PHE A 861 32.75 17.55 28.77
CA PHE A 861 32.58 16.15 28.36
C PHE A 861 33.13 15.87 26.96
N ALA A 862 32.84 16.74 25.99
CA ALA A 862 33.34 16.60 24.62
C ALA A 862 34.87 16.75 24.55
N ALA A 863 35.45 17.65 25.35
CA ALA A 863 36.89 17.85 25.47
C ALA A 863 37.60 16.65 26.09
N ALA A 864 37.09 16.14 27.23
CA ALA A 864 37.69 15.02 27.96
C ALA A 864 37.73 13.72 27.13
N ARG A 865 36.77 13.52 26.23
CA ARG A 865 36.69 12.34 25.35
C ARG A 865 37.34 12.53 23.97
N GLY A 866 37.98 13.67 23.71
CA GLY A 866 38.67 13.94 22.44
C GLY A 866 37.74 14.00 21.22
N LYS A 867 36.47 14.40 21.41
CA LYS A 867 35.45 14.42 20.33
C LYS A 867 35.43 15.76 19.62
N ASN A 868 36.38 15.95 18.70
CA ASN A 868 36.62 17.23 18.02
C ASN A 868 35.34 17.84 17.40
N ALA A 869 34.57 17.06 16.63
CA ALA A 869 33.38 17.58 15.97
C ALA A 869 32.31 18.07 16.97
N CYS A 870 32.09 17.35 18.06
CA CYS A 870 31.17 17.75 19.13
C CYS A 870 31.68 18.96 19.92
N TYR A 871 32.98 18.98 20.21
CA TYR A 871 33.63 20.08 20.91
C TYR A 871 33.42 21.42 20.20
N TRP A 872 33.62 21.47 18.88
CA TRP A 872 33.48 22.71 18.12
C TRP A 872 32.02 23.15 17.95
N VAL A 873 31.09 22.21 17.79
CA VAL A 873 29.64 22.50 17.75
C VAL A 873 29.18 23.14 19.06
N LEU A 874 29.70 22.67 20.19
CA LEU A 874 29.39 23.22 21.51
C LEU A 874 30.13 24.53 21.81
N ARG A 875 31.35 24.71 21.31
CA ARG A 875 32.15 25.93 21.54
C ARG A 875 31.68 27.12 20.72
N PHE A 876 31.19 26.90 19.50
CA PHE A 876 30.71 27.96 18.60
C PHE A 876 29.31 27.66 18.07
N PRO A 877 28.29 27.74 18.94
CA PRO A 877 26.91 27.42 18.57
C PRO A 877 26.29 28.43 17.58
N SER A 878 26.91 29.58 17.33
CA SER A 878 26.42 30.62 16.40
C SER A 878 27.14 30.65 15.05
N THR A 879 28.37 30.14 14.95
CA THR A 879 29.12 30.14 13.68
C THR A 879 28.71 28.98 12.76
N TRP A 880 28.19 27.87 13.28
CA TRP A 880 27.78 26.74 12.44
C TRP A 880 26.49 26.98 11.66
N ALA A 881 25.65 27.94 12.07
CA ALA A 881 24.50 28.36 11.28
C ALA A 881 24.93 28.92 9.91
N ASN A 882 26.21 29.30 9.75
CA ASN A 882 26.83 29.75 8.51
C ASN A 882 28.15 28.99 8.25
N ASN A 883 28.12 27.98 7.37
CA ASN A 883 29.23 27.14 6.88
C ASN A 883 30.68 27.62 7.18
N LEU A 884 31.46 26.81 7.90
CA LEU A 884 32.90 27.02 8.12
C LEU A 884 33.70 26.82 6.81
N PRO A 885 34.49 27.81 6.35
CA PRO A 885 35.40 27.68 5.21
C PRO A 885 36.49 26.61 5.41
N ASP A 886 36.97 26.02 4.31
CA ASP A 886 37.94 24.91 4.32
C ASP A 886 39.30 25.25 4.97
N GLU A 887 39.66 26.53 5.00
CA GLU A 887 40.88 27.01 5.66
C GLU A 887 40.80 26.89 7.18
N GLN A 888 39.65 27.27 7.76
CA GLN A 888 39.40 27.11 9.19
C GLN A 888 39.28 25.63 9.57
N ARG A 889 38.80 24.78 8.64
CA ARG A 889 38.79 23.30 8.80
C ARG A 889 40.20 22.70 8.86
N ARG A 890 41.15 23.22 8.07
CA ARG A 890 42.56 22.79 8.08
C ARG A 890 43.30 23.23 9.35
N GLN A 891 43.16 24.50 9.73
CA GLN A 891 43.72 25.03 10.99
C GLN A 891 43.19 24.27 12.22
N LEU A 892 41.93 23.82 12.17
CA LEU A 892 41.32 22.95 13.19
C LEU A 892 42.03 21.60 13.33
N GLN A 893 42.38 20.96 12.21
CA GLN A 893 43.02 19.65 12.22
C GLN A 893 44.44 19.73 12.82
N GLU A 894 45.12 20.86 12.65
CA GLU A 894 46.43 21.13 13.24
C GLU A 894 46.35 21.43 14.75
N LEU A 895 45.40 22.25 15.18
CA LEU A 895 45.17 22.55 16.60
C LEU A 895 44.78 21.31 17.42
N VAL A 896 43.99 20.41 16.83
CA VAL A 896 43.62 19.13 17.44
C VAL A 896 44.84 18.22 17.60
N ARG A 897 45.70 18.12 16.58
CA ARG A 897 46.96 17.35 16.66
C ARG A 897 47.88 17.91 17.74
N ALA A 898 48.00 19.23 17.82
CA ALA A 898 48.79 19.90 18.84
C ALA A 898 48.25 19.62 20.26
N ARG A 899 46.92 19.68 20.46
CA ARG A 899 46.30 19.44 21.78
C ARG A 899 46.35 17.97 22.20
N GLN A 900 46.23 17.03 21.26
CA GLN A 900 46.42 15.59 21.51
C GLN A 900 47.88 15.26 21.87
N GLN A 901 48.85 15.98 21.31
CA GLN A 901 50.26 15.87 21.72
C GLN A 901 50.50 16.38 23.15
N VAL A 902 49.85 17.47 23.56
CA VAL A 902 49.99 18.02 24.93
C VAL A 902 49.33 17.12 25.99
N LEU A 903 48.21 16.48 25.66
CA LEU A 903 47.51 15.55 26.58
C LEU A 903 48.12 14.13 26.60
N GLY A 904 48.96 13.78 25.62
CA GLY A 904 49.68 12.50 25.56
C GLY A 904 50.94 12.42 26.42
N THR A 905 51.44 13.56 26.92
CA THR A 905 52.56 13.61 27.87
C THR A 905 52.02 13.73 29.29
N ALA A 906 52.23 12.69 30.09
CA ALA A 906 51.75 12.58 31.46
C ALA A 906 52.12 13.78 32.36
N GLY A 907 51.13 14.25 33.13
CA GLY A 907 51.29 14.90 34.44
C GLY A 907 51.92 16.30 34.48
N GLY A 908 51.10 17.35 34.41
CA GLY A 908 51.52 18.71 34.75
C GLY A 908 50.39 19.73 34.60
N SER A 909 50.22 20.62 35.58
CA SER A 909 49.10 21.57 35.72
C SER A 909 48.88 22.50 34.51
N LEU A 910 47.61 22.83 34.26
CA LEU A 910 47.17 23.80 33.23
C LEU A 910 47.77 25.20 33.47
N HIS A 911 48.61 25.68 32.53
CA HIS A 911 49.06 27.07 32.47
C HIS A 911 48.10 27.91 31.61
N PRO A 912 47.72 29.14 32.02
CA PRO A 912 46.76 29.96 31.28
C PRO A 912 47.48 30.77 30.19
N ALA A 913 47.67 30.20 29.00
CA ALA A 913 48.25 30.94 27.88
C ALA A 913 47.84 30.35 26.53
N PHE A 914 46.53 30.30 26.24
CA PHE A 914 46.02 29.99 24.89
C PHE A 914 44.69 30.68 24.56
N ASN A 915 44.28 31.69 25.32
CA ASN A 915 43.00 32.38 25.12
C ASN A 915 43.02 33.46 24.02
N ASP A 916 44.17 33.85 23.49
CA ASP A 916 44.26 34.96 22.53
C ASP A 916 44.83 34.52 21.18
N VAL A 917 43.95 34.01 20.32
CA VAL A 917 44.16 34.04 18.85
C VAL A 917 42.85 34.51 18.22
N GLU A 918 42.79 35.81 17.92
CA GLU A 918 41.68 36.46 17.23
C GLU A 918 41.71 36.09 15.73
N LEU A 919 40.67 35.41 15.25
CA LEU A 919 40.43 35.22 13.81
C LEU A 919 39.84 36.51 13.22
N ALA A 920 40.55 37.15 12.30
CA ALA A 920 40.14 38.42 11.70
C ALA A 920 38.81 38.31 10.91
N ALA A 921 37.86 39.21 11.20
CA ALA A 921 36.57 39.31 10.52
C ALA A 921 36.68 40.05 9.16
N PRO A 922 35.83 39.72 8.15
CA PRO A 922 35.81 40.42 6.88
C PRO A 922 35.16 41.81 7.00
N LYS A 923 35.75 42.81 6.33
CA LYS A 923 35.28 44.20 6.26
C LYS A 923 34.03 44.31 5.38
N THR A 924 32.96 44.94 5.87
CA THR A 924 31.83 45.42 5.07
C THR A 924 32.00 46.92 4.74
N PRO A 925 31.62 47.40 3.53
CA PRO A 925 31.56 48.82 3.23
C PRO A 925 30.22 49.46 3.63
N ALA A 926 30.28 50.77 3.84
CA ALA A 926 29.31 51.65 4.47
C ALA A 926 28.01 51.94 3.68
N GLY A 927 26.96 52.34 4.40
CA GLY A 927 25.95 53.27 3.88
C GLY A 927 24.57 53.27 4.56
N PHE A 928 24.27 54.37 5.29
CA PHE A 928 22.95 54.88 5.74
C PHE A 928 22.20 54.11 6.84
N GLY A 929 21.71 54.69 7.93
CA GLY A 929 21.66 56.06 8.43
C GLY A 929 20.96 56.04 9.80
N ALA A 930 21.42 56.87 10.72
CA ALA A 930 21.01 56.86 12.13
C ALA A 930 19.58 57.40 12.35
N GLY A 931 18.90 56.80 13.33
CA GLY A 931 17.66 57.29 13.94
C GLY A 931 17.49 56.66 15.33
N VAL A 932 18.10 57.30 16.32
CA VAL A 932 17.95 57.00 17.76
C VAL A 932 16.57 57.51 18.22
N VAL A 933 15.85 56.82 19.11
CA VAL A 933 15.51 57.24 20.50
C VAL A 933 14.55 56.21 21.19
N SER A 934 14.95 55.85 22.43
CA SER A 934 14.19 55.40 23.63
C SER A 934 13.43 54.07 23.72
N SER A 935 14.07 53.15 24.45
CA SER A 935 13.62 52.48 25.69
C SER A 935 12.18 52.72 26.21
N SER A 936 11.45 51.62 26.45
CA SER A 936 11.17 51.03 27.78
C SER A 936 9.79 50.36 27.87
N SER A 937 9.81 49.23 28.57
CA SER A 937 8.74 48.39 29.12
C SER A 937 7.41 49.05 29.50
N SER A 938 6.28 48.38 29.25
CA SER A 938 5.49 47.67 30.28
C SER A 938 4.09 47.23 29.80
N ALA A 939 3.74 46.04 30.26
CA ALA A 939 2.44 45.42 30.58
C ALA A 939 1.09 46.10 30.21
N GLY A 940 0.11 45.25 29.86
CA GLY A 940 -1.29 45.50 30.21
C GLY A 940 -2.37 44.79 29.39
N SER A 941 -2.83 43.63 29.89
CA SER A 941 -4.25 43.28 30.08
C SER A 941 -5.24 43.39 28.90
N ALA A 942 -5.84 42.26 28.50
CA ALA A 942 -7.22 41.93 28.89
C ALA A 942 -7.63 40.54 28.36
N ALA A 943 -7.99 39.66 29.30
CA ALA A 943 -8.72 38.43 29.09
C ALA A 943 -10.23 38.72 29.09
N ALA A 944 -11.02 37.86 28.44
CA ALA A 944 -12.37 37.56 28.88
C ALA A 944 -12.76 36.13 28.46
N THR A 945 -12.72 35.26 29.46
CA THR A 945 -13.35 33.95 29.56
C THR A 945 -14.87 34.02 29.43
N ALA A 946 -15.48 32.98 28.85
CA ALA A 946 -16.85 32.60 29.19
C ALA A 946 -17.01 31.08 29.11
N THR A 947 -16.85 30.44 30.27
CA THR A 947 -17.48 29.17 30.61
C THR A 947 -18.92 29.43 31.04
N GLY A 948 -19.81 28.46 30.82
CA GLY A 948 -21.16 28.48 31.39
C GLY A 948 -21.73 27.07 31.45
N SER A 949 -21.79 26.52 32.67
CA SER A 949 -22.46 25.26 32.96
C SER A 949 -23.92 25.48 33.38
N GLU A 950 -24.73 24.50 32.99
CA GLU A 950 -25.89 23.93 33.69
C GLU A 950 -27.20 24.73 33.91
N CYS A 951 -28.23 24.16 33.26
CA CYS A 951 -29.47 23.64 33.83
C CYS A 951 -30.56 24.63 34.30
N ALA A 952 -31.64 24.74 33.52
CA ALA A 952 -32.95 24.13 33.82
C ALA A 952 -34.12 24.92 33.20
N LYS A 953 -34.96 24.15 32.48
CA LYS A 953 -36.42 24.22 32.39
C LYS A 953 -37.13 25.52 31.97
N THR A 954 -38.02 25.27 31.00
CA THR A 954 -39.45 25.58 30.93
C THR A 954 -39.95 26.66 29.96
N THR A 955 -40.78 26.13 29.04
CA THR A 955 -42.07 26.61 28.53
C THR A 955 -42.14 27.62 27.39
N THR A 956 -42.83 27.14 26.33
CA THR A 956 -43.75 27.83 25.41
C THR A 956 -43.15 28.92 24.52
N THR A 957 -43.29 28.90 23.20
CA THR A 957 -44.40 28.42 22.34
C THR A 957 -43.85 28.15 20.95
#